data_AF-A0AAJ2VG06-F1
#
_entry.id   AF-A0AAJ2VG06-F1
#
_cell.length_a   1.000
_cell.length_b   1.000
_cell.length_c   1.000
_cell.angle_alpha   90.00
_cell.angle_beta   90.00
_cell.angle_gamma   90.00
#
_symmetry.space_group_name_H-M   'P 1'
#
loop_
_entity.id
_entity.type
_entity.pdbx_description
1 polymer ?
#
loop_
_entity_poly.entity_id
_entity_poly.type
_entity_poly.pdbx_seq_one_letter_code
_entity_poly.pdbx_strand_id
1 'polypeptide(L)'
;MSGRSLPRATTAVIAAALLAAPAAQALDLGAIGQAADTVQRASGAATAGQQALEAGRSAASTATNAATGAASEARAWWDRNQAQPEAAQSPPSGAAPVQDDQGGPRRVMAVLGDAWTDSARRGQAVVALMDQGPYLVQRQAAHVAPAKSQWLALPRGDSTGVAIELPGDPEGTTYDLSTGRARPGGRGVRIFALSVHADVPQRAGRRSLDAIEQHAMLRASSVRTEWPRQSGDILEPTGGKLLVWASDATQRFPSGFGADGRLFTADDPMVTLPRGYTVVTLEPQGLRFDRAREIALAFHAVQPAQDIDLSRLGAGDAAQALIGLIAERHPLAAASGFDAGKLRADYGQRLQTAAERGDSAAQAQALAEMGQRLGDGQYRVLLPGGQAWPARTDRGLSPQLLARGSVNLPMPRTWLREDGRIAITSVAPGSAAAKAGLQPGSDILAIEGESPARYLDRIAPASLRAGADARRADLLALDLGTPATLSLRTAAGTPSASQEQTLRLDAAAAATTALPAAEPALASFLLRSAQGGNLAYIALDSFADGATGQLNRWEGALAAASQARVTGLVIDLRAHRGDDAYQLVPHMLASLYTRDKPLRMQDAAQRLFDPAARVWRSRGGLGLPAQLPLAASGTPFTAPVAVLTSPGCAGPCELFAAWLQHSQRADIVATSATAGATGPATRVHLPAGFIVQVPLLAETGPAGGNNTATQAQGVTPRLRVPVDAAFTASVQAGGDPLLDAAVLHLDRSRTAQASR
;
A
#
# COMPACT_ATOMS: atom_id res chain seq x y z
N MET A 1 5.22 54.94 -39.48
CA MET A 1 3.80 54.51 -39.49
C MET A 1 3.70 53.20 -40.27
N SER A 2 3.08 52.18 -39.67
CA SER A 2 2.51 50.92 -40.27
C SER A 2 3.32 50.13 -41.32
N GLY A 3 3.46 48.81 -41.28
CA GLY A 3 2.74 47.77 -40.55
C GLY A 3 3.28 46.37 -40.95
N ARG A 4 2.70 45.36 -40.28
CA ARG A 4 3.17 44.00 -40.01
C ARG A 4 3.36 43.00 -41.17
N SER A 5 4.19 42.03 -40.82
CA SER A 5 4.48 40.65 -41.28
C SER A 5 3.32 39.68 -41.51
N LEU A 6 3.50 38.70 -42.41
CA LEU A 6 3.67 37.24 -42.13
C LEU A 6 3.57 36.38 -43.43
N PRO A 7 4.36 35.29 -43.54
CA PRO A 7 3.87 34.13 -44.28
C PRO A 7 4.09 32.77 -43.58
N ARG A 8 3.16 31.85 -43.89
CA ARG A 8 3.26 30.38 -44.06
C ARG A 8 3.80 29.52 -42.90
N ALA A 9 2.94 28.62 -42.41
CA ALA A 9 3.09 27.17 -42.64
C ALA A 9 2.11 26.38 -41.74
N THR A 10 1.16 25.64 -42.33
CA THR A 10 0.76 24.33 -41.78
C THR A 10 0.11 23.50 -42.88
N THR A 11 0.89 22.58 -43.43
CA THR A 11 0.45 21.49 -44.28
C THR A 11 0.51 20.21 -43.46
N ALA A 12 -0.42 19.29 -43.73
CA ALA A 12 -0.48 17.89 -43.32
C ALA A 12 -1.09 17.58 -41.95
N VAL A 13 -2.39 17.25 -41.93
CA VAL A 13 -2.93 15.93 -41.56
C VAL A 13 -4.33 15.84 -42.20
N ILE A 14 -4.55 14.84 -43.06
CA ILE A 14 -5.80 14.07 -43.28
C ILE A 14 -5.58 13.32 -44.59
N ALA A 15 -5.10 12.08 -44.47
CA ALA A 15 -5.09 11.10 -45.54
C ALA A 15 -5.28 9.72 -44.89
N ALA A 16 -6.54 9.34 -44.66
CA ALA A 16 -6.99 7.96 -44.52
C ALA A 16 -8.52 7.91 -44.37
N ALA A 17 -9.24 7.87 -45.50
CA ALA A 17 -10.51 7.15 -45.67
C ALA A 17 -11.13 7.50 -47.04
N LEU A 18 -10.73 6.79 -48.09
CA LEU A 18 -11.48 6.71 -49.34
C LEU A 18 -11.60 5.23 -49.72
N LEU A 19 -12.79 4.68 -49.47
CA LEU A 19 -13.32 3.49 -50.13
C LEU A 19 -14.48 3.96 -51.02
N ALA A 20 -14.40 3.59 -52.31
CA ALA A 20 -15.46 3.46 -53.31
C ALA A 20 -16.40 4.66 -53.64
N ALA A 21 -16.44 5.02 -54.93
CA ALA A 21 -17.45 5.90 -55.56
C ALA A 21 -18.62 5.04 -56.15
N PRO A 22 -19.64 5.59 -56.87
CA PRO A 22 -20.15 6.96 -57.03
C PRO A 22 -21.71 7.08 -56.94
N ALA A 23 -22.28 8.30 -56.94
CA ALA A 23 -23.38 8.74 -57.83
C ALA A 23 -23.94 10.12 -57.44
N ALA A 24 -24.30 10.90 -58.46
CA ALA A 24 -24.68 12.31 -58.43
C ALA A 24 -26.08 12.60 -57.87
N GLN A 25 -26.31 13.85 -57.42
CA GLN A 25 -27.45 14.69 -57.84
C GLN A 25 -27.40 16.14 -57.29
N ALA A 26 -27.70 17.09 -58.19
CA ALA A 26 -28.24 18.45 -58.06
C ALA A 26 -27.85 19.36 -56.85
N LEU A 27 -27.21 20.50 -57.16
CA LEU A 27 -26.98 21.62 -56.24
C LEU A 27 -28.19 22.56 -56.22
N ASP A 28 -28.83 22.68 -55.05
CA ASP A 28 -29.84 23.69 -54.71
C ASP A 28 -29.16 24.94 -54.13
N LEU A 29 -29.32 26.09 -54.80
CA LEU A 29 -28.73 27.38 -54.41
C LEU A 29 -29.38 28.00 -53.16
N GLY A 30 -30.46 27.43 -52.61
CA GLY A 30 -31.03 27.82 -51.31
C GLY A 30 -30.18 27.39 -50.10
N ALA A 31 -29.34 26.37 -50.24
CA ALA A 31 -28.53 25.83 -49.14
C ALA A 31 -27.33 26.72 -48.76
N ILE A 32 -26.91 27.63 -49.65
CA ILE A 32 -25.73 28.49 -49.41
C ILE A 32 -26.08 29.65 -48.45
N GLY A 33 -27.32 30.15 -48.45
CA GLY A 33 -27.78 31.18 -47.52
C GLY A 33 -27.91 30.68 -46.08
N GLN A 34 -28.41 29.46 -45.88
CA GLN A 34 -28.53 28.86 -44.54
C GLN A 34 -27.18 28.38 -43.99
N ALA A 35 -26.23 28.02 -44.85
CA ALA A 35 -24.87 27.71 -44.44
C ALA A 35 -24.13 28.95 -43.92
N ALA A 36 -24.33 30.12 -44.52
CA ALA A 36 -23.73 31.38 -44.05
C ALA A 36 -24.24 31.77 -42.65
N ASP A 37 -25.54 31.70 -42.40
CA ASP A 37 -26.14 31.98 -41.08
C ASP A 37 -25.73 30.96 -40.00
N THR A 38 -25.44 29.72 -40.39
CA THR A 38 -24.98 28.66 -39.48
C THR A 38 -23.49 28.84 -39.14
N VAL A 39 -22.68 29.30 -40.10
CA VAL A 39 -21.27 29.66 -39.87
C VAL A 39 -21.13 30.92 -39.02
N GLN A 40 -22.02 31.92 -39.17
CA GLN A 40 -22.03 33.13 -38.35
C GLN A 40 -22.50 32.87 -36.90
N ARG A 41 -23.45 31.95 -36.70
CA ARG A 41 -23.83 31.49 -35.36
C ARG A 41 -22.77 30.59 -34.71
N ALA A 42 -22.09 29.76 -35.51
CA ALA A 42 -20.98 28.93 -35.04
C ALA A 42 -19.75 29.76 -34.66
N SER A 43 -19.45 30.84 -35.39
CA SER A 43 -18.38 31.78 -35.03
C SER A 43 -18.74 32.61 -33.79
N GLY A 44 -20.00 33.03 -33.64
CA GLY A 44 -20.50 33.65 -32.41
C GLY A 44 -20.42 32.74 -31.18
N ALA A 45 -20.78 31.47 -31.31
CA ALA A 45 -20.66 30.46 -30.24
C ALA A 45 -19.21 30.09 -29.93
N ALA A 46 -18.33 30.04 -30.93
CA ALA A 46 -16.89 29.83 -30.72
C ALA A 46 -16.24 31.03 -30.01
N THR A 47 -16.67 32.25 -30.32
CA THR A 47 -16.17 33.48 -29.66
C THR A 47 -16.70 33.58 -28.22
N ALA A 48 -17.96 33.24 -27.98
CA ALA A 48 -18.53 33.14 -26.63
C ALA A 48 -17.88 32.02 -25.80
N GLY A 49 -17.56 30.88 -26.44
CA GLY A 49 -16.81 29.78 -25.83
C GLY A 49 -15.37 30.17 -25.47
N GLN A 50 -14.69 30.94 -26.33
CA GLN A 50 -13.36 31.50 -26.03
C GLN A 50 -13.41 32.52 -24.90
N GLN A 51 -14.39 33.43 -24.91
CA GLN A 51 -14.58 34.40 -23.82
C GLN A 51 -14.95 33.73 -22.50
N ALA A 52 -15.74 32.65 -22.51
CA ALA A 52 -16.04 31.85 -21.32
C ALA A 52 -14.80 31.08 -20.84
N LEU A 53 -13.94 30.60 -21.74
CA LEU A 53 -12.65 29.99 -21.40
C LEU A 53 -11.66 31.02 -20.84
N GLU A 54 -11.64 32.24 -21.35
CA GLU A 54 -10.79 33.33 -20.85
C GLU A 54 -11.30 33.90 -19.52
N ALA A 55 -12.62 34.04 -19.36
CA ALA A 55 -13.25 34.34 -18.07
C ALA A 55 -13.01 33.20 -17.07
N GLY A 56 -13.06 31.94 -17.51
CA GLY A 56 -12.71 30.77 -16.70
C GLY A 56 -11.23 30.73 -16.33
N ARG A 57 -10.32 31.10 -17.24
CA ARG A 57 -8.88 31.23 -16.96
C ARG A 57 -8.56 32.41 -16.06
N SER A 58 -9.28 33.53 -16.19
CA SER A 58 -9.15 34.70 -15.33
C SER A 58 -9.71 34.45 -13.94
N ALA A 59 -10.85 33.75 -13.84
CA ALA A 59 -11.40 33.29 -12.56
C ALA A 59 -10.48 32.23 -11.91
N ALA A 60 -9.90 31.33 -12.70
CA ALA A 60 -8.91 30.36 -12.24
C ALA A 60 -7.60 31.04 -11.81
N SER A 61 -7.12 32.05 -12.52
CA SER A 61 -5.92 32.81 -12.13
C SER A 61 -6.17 33.68 -10.90
N THR A 62 -7.36 34.28 -10.77
CA THR A 62 -7.77 35.02 -9.57
C THR A 62 -7.91 34.07 -8.37
N ALA A 63 -8.48 32.88 -8.57
CA ALA A 63 -8.55 31.84 -7.53
C ALA A 63 -7.17 31.26 -7.18
N THR A 64 -6.27 31.13 -8.16
CA THR A 64 -4.89 30.68 -7.95
C THR A 64 -4.08 31.74 -7.22
N ASN A 65 -4.23 33.02 -7.55
CA ASN A 65 -3.59 34.15 -6.89
C ASN A 65 -4.11 34.35 -5.45
N ALA A 66 -5.40 34.10 -5.21
CA ALA A 66 -5.98 34.08 -3.87
C ALA A 66 -5.45 32.89 -3.04
N ALA A 67 -5.24 31.72 -3.67
CA ALA A 67 -4.69 30.54 -3.02
C ALA A 67 -3.18 30.65 -2.73
N THR A 68 -2.40 31.27 -3.63
CA THR A 68 -0.96 31.55 -3.41
C THR A 68 -0.76 32.67 -2.39
N GLY A 69 -1.63 33.68 -2.36
CA GLY A 69 -1.68 34.69 -1.29
C GLY A 69 -1.89 34.04 0.08
N ALA A 70 -2.91 33.20 0.21
CA ALA A 70 -3.21 32.46 1.44
C ALA A 70 -2.07 31.52 1.87
N ALA A 71 -1.37 30.87 0.93
CA ALA A 71 -0.22 30.02 1.21
C ALA A 71 1.01 30.83 1.66
N SER A 72 1.24 32.01 1.07
CA SER A 72 2.32 32.92 1.45
C SER A 72 2.09 33.56 2.83
N GLU A 73 0.84 33.86 3.18
CA GLU A 73 0.44 34.36 4.50
C GLU A 73 0.61 33.29 5.58
N ALA A 74 0.25 32.03 5.28
CA ALA A 74 0.47 30.91 6.19
C ALA A 74 1.96 30.66 6.47
N ARG A 75 2.82 30.80 5.45
CA ARG A 75 4.29 30.69 5.59
C ARG A 75 4.88 31.89 6.35
N ALA A 76 4.45 33.11 6.03
CA ALA A 76 4.91 34.31 6.74
C ALA A 76 4.44 34.35 8.20
N TRP A 77 3.27 33.78 8.51
CA TRP A 77 2.80 33.59 9.89
C TRP A 77 3.60 32.50 10.63
N TRP A 78 3.98 31.41 9.94
CA TRP A 78 4.83 30.34 10.49
C TRP A 78 6.16 30.87 10.99
N ASP A 79 6.81 31.72 10.20
CA ASP A 79 8.10 32.31 10.55
C ASP A 79 8.00 33.32 11.71
N ARG A 80 6.84 33.94 11.92
CA ARG A 80 6.60 34.89 13.03
C ARG A 80 6.33 34.22 14.39
N ASN A 81 5.87 32.96 14.42
CA ASN A 81 5.40 32.29 15.64
C ASN A 81 6.34 31.21 16.19
N GLN A 82 7.60 31.19 15.74
CA GLN A 82 8.67 30.29 16.20
C GLN A 82 9.46 30.85 17.41
N ALA A 83 8.80 31.32 18.46
CA ALA A 83 9.47 31.83 19.67
C ALA A 83 9.48 30.80 20.83
N GLN A 84 10.62 30.71 21.52
CA GLN A 84 10.92 29.86 22.68
C GLN A 84 10.08 30.20 23.94
N PRO A 85 9.93 29.24 24.88
CA PRO A 85 8.91 29.26 25.93
C PRO A 85 9.21 30.19 27.12
N GLU A 86 8.16 30.76 27.71
CA GLU A 86 8.19 31.30 29.08
C GLU A 86 7.89 30.20 30.12
N ALA A 87 8.41 30.38 31.33
CA ALA A 87 8.40 29.39 32.41
C ALA A 87 6.99 29.02 32.91
N ALA A 88 6.88 27.77 33.40
CA ALA A 88 5.66 27.15 33.91
C ALA A 88 4.96 27.98 35.00
N GLN A 89 3.78 28.48 34.66
CA GLN A 89 2.79 28.97 35.63
C GLN A 89 1.89 27.81 36.05
N SER A 90 1.38 27.82 37.28
CA SER A 90 0.38 26.86 37.74
C SER A 90 -0.83 26.84 36.78
N PRO A 91 -1.46 25.68 36.52
CA PRO A 91 -2.58 25.63 35.58
C PRO A 91 -3.69 26.57 36.06
N PRO A 92 -4.21 27.44 35.16
CA PRO A 92 -5.20 28.44 35.53
C PRO A 92 -6.48 27.76 36.07
N SER A 93 -7.13 28.38 37.06
CA SER A 93 -8.47 28.01 37.51
C SER A 93 -9.47 29.10 37.10
N GLY A 94 -10.63 28.70 36.59
CA GLY A 94 -11.64 29.63 36.07
C GLY A 94 -11.67 29.72 34.54
N ALA A 95 -11.72 30.93 33.98
CA ALA A 95 -11.78 31.14 32.53
C ALA A 95 -10.44 30.83 31.86
N ALA A 96 -10.49 30.17 30.70
CA ALA A 96 -9.28 29.90 29.91
C ALA A 96 -8.63 31.22 29.45
N PRO A 97 -7.29 31.37 29.56
CA PRO A 97 -6.58 32.52 29.00
C PRO A 97 -6.53 32.39 27.47
N VAL A 98 -7.48 33.06 26.80
CA VAL A 98 -7.62 33.04 25.34
C VAL A 98 -6.74 34.09 24.69
N GLN A 99 -6.06 33.68 23.61
CA GLN A 99 -5.30 34.53 22.69
C GLN A 99 -6.13 34.85 21.44
N ASP A 100 -5.92 36.05 20.90
CA ASP A 100 -6.53 36.53 19.64
C ASP A 100 -8.05 36.29 19.54
N ASP A 101 -8.81 36.61 20.58
CA ASP A 101 -10.26 36.37 20.60
C ASP A 101 -11.03 37.25 19.59
N GLN A 102 -11.23 36.71 18.40
CA GLN A 102 -12.01 37.30 17.32
C GLN A 102 -13.39 36.61 17.18
N GLY A 103 -13.86 35.95 18.25
CA GLY A 103 -15.11 35.18 18.26
C GLY A 103 -14.95 33.71 17.84
N GLY A 104 -13.72 33.24 17.68
CA GLY A 104 -13.39 31.86 17.35
C GLY A 104 -13.22 31.60 15.85
N PRO A 105 -12.53 30.50 15.48
CA PRO A 105 -12.33 30.13 14.08
C PRO A 105 -13.65 29.96 13.32
N ARG A 106 -13.70 30.54 12.13
CA ARG A 106 -14.72 30.26 11.10
C ARG A 106 -14.15 29.46 9.94
N ARG A 107 -12.83 29.46 9.80
CA ARG A 107 -12.11 28.79 8.72
C ARG A 107 -10.82 28.19 9.27
N VAL A 108 -10.59 26.92 8.92
CA VAL A 108 -9.34 26.22 9.20
C VAL A 108 -8.59 26.06 7.90
N MET A 109 -7.31 26.42 7.92
CA MET A 109 -6.40 26.28 6.81
C MET A 109 -5.32 25.27 7.17
N ALA A 110 -4.82 24.54 6.18
CA ALA A 110 -3.68 23.66 6.38
C ALA A 110 -2.86 23.56 5.10
N VAL A 111 -1.58 23.26 5.25
CA VAL A 111 -0.65 23.05 4.15
C VAL A 111 -0.09 21.65 4.27
N LEU A 112 -0.26 20.85 3.22
CA LEU A 112 0.40 19.56 3.11
C LEU A 112 1.91 19.78 2.92
N GLY A 113 2.74 19.12 3.72
CA GLY A 113 4.19 19.25 3.65
C GLY A 113 4.81 18.66 2.37
N ASP A 114 6.14 18.75 2.26
CA ASP A 114 6.88 18.44 1.02
C ASP A 114 6.69 17.01 0.48
N ALA A 115 6.33 16.05 1.35
CA ALA A 115 5.97 14.68 0.95
C ALA A 115 4.76 14.61 -0.02
N TRP A 116 4.02 15.70 -0.16
CA TRP A 116 2.85 15.86 -1.01
C TRP A 116 3.10 16.82 -2.18
N THR A 117 4.36 17.05 -2.55
CA THR A 117 4.74 17.84 -3.73
C THR A 117 4.63 17.05 -5.05
N ASP A 118 4.41 15.73 -4.97
CA ASP A 118 4.03 14.89 -6.11
C ASP A 118 2.53 15.02 -6.42
N SER A 119 2.18 15.40 -7.66
CA SER A 119 0.80 15.58 -8.11
C SER A 119 -0.03 14.30 -8.07
N ALA A 120 0.57 13.13 -8.29
CA ALA A 120 -0.12 11.85 -8.23
C ALA A 120 -0.55 11.52 -6.79
N ARG A 121 0.36 11.71 -5.82
CA ARG A 121 0.08 11.55 -4.39
C ARG A 121 -0.94 12.56 -3.88
N ARG A 122 -0.90 13.82 -4.37
CA ARG A 122 -1.92 14.83 -4.03
C ARG A 122 -3.32 14.45 -4.51
N GLY A 123 -3.42 13.87 -5.71
CA GLY A 123 -4.72 13.47 -6.29
C GLY A 123 -5.46 12.41 -5.48
N GLN A 124 -4.76 11.69 -4.60
CA GLN A 124 -5.31 10.65 -3.73
C GLN A 124 -5.34 11.06 -2.24
N ALA A 125 -5.02 12.33 -1.95
CA ALA A 125 -5.05 12.90 -0.60
C ALA A 125 -6.43 13.48 -0.28
N VAL A 126 -6.94 13.18 0.91
CA VAL A 126 -8.14 13.82 1.46
C VAL A 126 -7.80 14.41 2.81
N VAL A 127 -8.05 15.72 2.98
CA VAL A 127 -8.01 16.36 4.29
C VAL A 127 -9.41 16.33 4.88
N ALA A 128 -9.54 15.88 6.12
CA ALA A 128 -10.82 15.77 6.80
C ALA A 128 -10.75 16.41 8.19
N LEU A 129 -11.76 17.20 8.54
CA LEU A 129 -12.05 17.57 9.93
C LEU A 129 -13.12 16.59 10.43
N MET A 130 -12.84 15.88 11.53
CA MET A 130 -13.70 14.80 12.01
C MET A 130 -13.92 14.87 13.52
N ASP A 131 -15.11 14.48 13.98
CA ASP A 131 -15.42 14.33 15.41
C ASP A 131 -14.53 13.24 16.03
N GLN A 132 -13.70 13.64 17.00
CA GLN A 132 -12.77 12.81 17.75
C GLN A 132 -13.21 12.61 19.20
N GLY A 133 -14.36 13.14 19.61
CA GLY A 133 -14.85 13.03 20.98
C GLY A 133 -14.97 11.58 21.47
N PRO A 134 -15.64 10.66 20.73
CA PRO A 134 -15.73 9.26 21.16
C PRO A 134 -14.38 8.57 21.24
N TYR A 135 -13.48 8.87 20.29
CA TYR A 135 -12.12 8.32 20.26
C TYR A 135 -11.31 8.78 21.48
N LEU A 136 -11.24 10.09 21.74
CA LEU A 136 -10.38 10.67 22.79
C LEU A 136 -10.98 10.57 24.20
N VAL A 137 -12.27 10.91 24.35
CA VAL A 137 -12.93 11.01 25.66
C VAL A 137 -13.43 9.65 26.14
N GLN A 138 -14.03 8.86 25.24
CA GLN A 138 -14.57 7.54 25.59
C GLN A 138 -13.59 6.39 25.30
N ARG A 139 -12.37 6.71 24.83
CA ARG A 139 -11.32 5.75 24.51
C ARG A 139 -11.77 4.69 23.49
N GLN A 140 -12.65 5.05 22.56
CA GLN A 140 -13.17 4.11 21.55
C GLN A 140 -12.22 4.05 20.35
N ALA A 141 -11.23 3.16 20.40
CA ALA A 141 -10.23 3.00 19.34
C ALA A 141 -10.83 2.70 17.96
N ALA A 142 -11.97 1.99 17.91
CA ALA A 142 -12.70 1.67 16.68
C ALA A 142 -13.76 2.72 16.28
N HIS A 143 -13.72 3.93 16.85
CA HIS A 143 -14.66 5.00 16.52
C HIS A 143 -14.57 5.39 15.04
N VAL A 144 -15.73 5.49 14.40
CA VAL A 144 -15.87 5.96 13.02
C VAL A 144 -16.75 7.20 13.04
N ALA A 145 -16.19 8.33 12.64
CA ALA A 145 -16.96 9.57 12.53
C ALA A 145 -18.06 9.41 11.47
N PRO A 146 -19.34 9.65 11.78
CA PRO A 146 -20.40 9.57 10.78
C PRO A 146 -20.24 10.68 9.73
N ALA A 147 -20.75 10.44 8.52
CA ALA A 147 -20.60 11.36 7.38
C ALA A 147 -20.99 12.83 7.69
N LYS A 148 -22.01 13.01 8.51
CA LYS A 148 -22.53 14.33 8.91
C LYS A 148 -21.60 15.12 9.84
N SER A 149 -20.67 14.45 10.54
CA SER A 149 -19.64 15.06 11.39
C SER A 149 -18.26 14.97 10.75
N GLN A 150 -18.21 15.00 9.42
CA GLN A 150 -17.00 15.09 8.63
C GLN A 150 -17.09 16.28 7.69
N TRP A 151 -16.00 17.03 7.58
CA TRP A 151 -15.85 18.08 6.57
C TRP A 151 -14.59 17.80 5.77
N LEU A 152 -14.75 17.55 4.48
CA LEU A 152 -13.65 17.19 3.59
C LEU A 152 -13.15 18.40 2.80
N ALA A 153 -11.84 18.48 2.63
CA ALA A 153 -11.17 19.35 1.67
C ALA A 153 -10.20 18.52 0.82
N LEU A 154 -10.20 18.79 -0.48
CA LEU A 154 -9.29 18.17 -1.44
C LEU A 154 -8.25 19.22 -1.87
N PRO A 155 -6.95 18.89 -1.93
CA PRO A 155 -5.95 19.75 -2.54
C PRO A 155 -6.34 20.08 -3.99
N ARG A 156 -6.21 21.35 -4.41
CA ARG A 156 -6.58 21.79 -5.75
C ARG A 156 -5.33 22.06 -6.59
N GLY A 157 -5.25 21.41 -7.76
CA GLY A 157 -4.19 21.65 -8.75
C GLY A 157 -2.78 21.46 -8.17
N ASP A 158 -1.94 22.48 -8.32
CA ASP A 158 -0.55 22.49 -7.85
C ASP A 158 -0.40 22.97 -6.38
N SER A 159 -1.50 23.35 -5.72
CA SER A 159 -1.45 23.82 -4.33
C SER A 159 -1.52 22.66 -3.34
N THR A 160 -0.65 22.71 -2.34
CA THR A 160 -0.70 21.86 -1.14
C THR A 160 -1.59 22.44 -0.05
N GLY A 161 -2.11 23.66 -0.25
CA GLY A 161 -3.02 24.33 0.68
C GLY A 161 -4.46 23.83 0.57
N VAL A 162 -5.09 23.62 1.72
CA VAL A 162 -6.51 23.31 1.85
C VAL A 162 -7.16 24.23 2.86
N ALA A 163 -8.46 24.46 2.72
CA ALA A 163 -9.25 25.19 3.69
C ALA A 163 -10.62 24.53 3.90
N ILE A 164 -11.10 24.56 5.13
CA ILE A 164 -12.41 24.06 5.55
C ILE A 164 -13.15 25.22 6.23
N GLU A 165 -14.33 25.54 5.71
CA GLU A 165 -15.26 26.45 6.37
C GLU A 165 -15.98 25.71 7.50
N LEU A 166 -16.02 26.31 8.69
CA LEU A 166 -16.59 25.72 9.88
C LEU A 166 -18.07 26.12 10.04
N PRO A 167 -19.00 25.19 10.27
CA PRO A 167 -20.38 25.51 10.59
C PRO A 167 -20.47 26.13 11.98
N GLY A 168 -21.36 27.13 12.19
CA GLY A 168 -21.52 27.77 13.50
C GLY A 168 -21.96 26.83 14.63
N ASP A 169 -22.70 25.78 14.28
CA ASP A 169 -23.08 24.68 15.17
C ASP A 169 -22.74 23.35 14.46
N PRO A 170 -21.58 22.75 14.75
CA PRO A 170 -21.14 21.53 14.09
C PRO A 170 -21.91 20.31 14.57
N GLU A 171 -22.18 19.37 13.67
CA GLU A 171 -22.63 18.04 14.07
C GLU A 171 -21.52 17.25 14.78
N GLY A 172 -21.91 16.37 15.70
CA GLY A 172 -20.99 15.56 16.50
C GLY A 172 -21.51 15.33 17.90
N THR A 173 -20.82 14.47 18.64
CA THR A 173 -21.19 14.13 20.02
C THR A 173 -20.71 15.21 20.99
N THR A 174 -21.62 15.75 21.81
CA THR A 174 -21.27 16.68 22.89
C THR A 174 -20.88 15.92 24.15
N TYR A 175 -19.91 16.46 24.89
CA TYR A 175 -19.35 15.88 26.10
C TYR A 175 -19.40 16.86 27.26
N ASP A 176 -19.73 16.34 28.43
CA ASP A 176 -19.43 16.99 29.69
C ASP A 176 -18.14 16.39 30.24
N LEU A 177 -17.03 17.09 30.02
CA LEU A 177 -15.70 16.62 30.41
C LEU A 177 -15.50 16.62 31.92
N SER A 178 -16.34 17.29 32.71
CA SER A 178 -16.25 17.20 34.18
C SER A 178 -16.72 15.84 34.72
N THR A 179 -17.55 15.14 33.96
CA THR A 179 -18.05 13.80 34.30
C THR A 179 -17.57 12.72 33.33
N GLY A 180 -16.90 13.09 32.24
CA GLY A 180 -16.50 12.21 31.14
C GLY A 180 -17.68 11.65 30.33
N ARG A 181 -18.92 12.13 30.56
CA ARG A 181 -20.13 11.55 29.96
C ARG A 181 -20.46 12.22 28.63
N ALA A 182 -20.80 11.39 27.64
CA ALA A 182 -21.45 11.86 26.41
C ALA A 182 -22.86 12.38 26.72
N ARG A 183 -23.24 13.49 26.09
CA ARG A 183 -24.56 14.12 26.20
C ARG A 183 -25.12 14.44 24.81
N PRO A 184 -25.40 13.45 23.93
CA PRO A 184 -25.79 13.70 22.54
C PRO A 184 -26.90 14.75 22.41
N GLY A 185 -26.65 15.84 21.68
CA GLY A 185 -27.62 16.93 21.47
C GLY A 185 -27.84 17.85 22.67
N GLY A 186 -27.18 17.61 23.80
CA GLY A 186 -27.18 18.47 24.99
C GLY A 186 -26.04 19.48 25.02
N ARG A 187 -26.01 20.31 26.08
CA ARG A 187 -24.90 21.24 26.38
C ARG A 187 -23.62 20.46 26.68
N GLY A 188 -22.49 20.95 26.17
CA GLY A 188 -21.21 20.28 26.25
C GLY A 188 -20.17 20.86 25.29
N VAL A 189 -19.04 20.17 25.19
CA VAL A 189 -18.02 20.43 24.17
C VAL A 189 -18.04 19.35 23.09
N ARG A 190 -17.73 19.74 21.84
CA ARG A 190 -17.42 18.81 20.74
C ARG A 190 -15.94 18.96 20.39
N ILE A 191 -15.27 17.86 20.10
CA ILE A 191 -13.82 17.82 19.91
C ILE A 191 -13.53 17.29 18.51
N PHE A 192 -12.76 18.05 17.74
CA PHE A 192 -12.41 17.73 16.36
C PHE A 192 -10.89 17.76 16.19
N ALA A 193 -10.42 16.93 15.26
CA ALA A 193 -9.05 17.01 14.75
C ALA A 193 -9.07 17.05 13.23
N LEU A 194 -8.08 17.75 12.67
CA LEU A 194 -7.82 17.71 11.23
C LEU A 194 -6.95 16.50 10.94
N SER A 195 -7.21 15.80 9.85
CA SER A 195 -6.45 14.62 9.44
C SER A 195 -6.17 14.63 7.95
N VAL A 196 -5.07 13.98 7.56
CA VAL A 196 -4.72 13.73 6.17
C VAL A 196 -4.79 12.23 5.94
N HIS A 197 -5.60 11.86 4.95
CA HIS A 197 -5.75 10.50 4.47
C HIS A 197 -5.07 10.40 3.10
N ALA A 198 -4.12 9.47 2.95
CA ALA A 198 -3.41 9.22 1.69
C ALA A 198 -3.86 7.91 1.08
N ASP A 199 -3.59 7.75 -0.22
CA ASP A 199 -3.90 6.51 -0.91
C ASP A 199 -5.40 6.18 -0.72
N VAL A 200 -6.26 7.20 -0.72
CA VAL A 200 -7.69 7.00 -0.58
C VAL A 200 -8.21 6.56 -1.95
N PRO A 201 -8.89 5.40 -2.08
CA PRO A 201 -9.34 4.89 -3.38
C PRO A 201 -10.21 5.91 -4.13
N GLN A 202 -10.21 5.88 -5.46
CA GLN A 202 -11.00 6.83 -6.23
C GLN A 202 -12.50 6.48 -6.18
N ARG A 203 -13.34 7.36 -5.63
CA ARG A 203 -14.81 7.20 -5.60
C ARG A 203 -15.50 8.45 -6.14
N ALA A 204 -16.36 8.29 -7.13
CA ALA A 204 -17.13 9.40 -7.72
C ALA A 204 -18.08 10.01 -6.68
N GLY A 205 -18.12 11.35 -6.61
CA GLY A 205 -19.05 12.06 -5.73
C GLY A 205 -18.81 11.86 -4.23
N ARG A 206 -17.57 11.54 -3.81
CA ARG A 206 -17.19 11.37 -2.39
C ARG A 206 -17.68 12.55 -1.54
N ARG A 207 -18.40 12.23 -0.46
CA ARG A 207 -18.87 13.21 0.55
C ARG A 207 -18.34 12.95 1.96
N SER A 208 -17.85 11.74 2.21
CA SER A 208 -17.30 11.30 3.49
C SER A 208 -16.29 10.18 3.26
N LEU A 209 -15.44 9.96 4.26
CA LEU A 209 -14.59 8.80 4.37
C LEU A 209 -15.35 7.66 5.07
N ASP A 210 -15.19 6.43 4.56
CA ASP A 210 -15.71 5.23 5.23
C ASP A 210 -14.83 4.78 6.41
N ALA A 211 -15.26 3.74 7.12
CA ALA A 211 -14.57 3.25 8.31
C ALA A 211 -13.11 2.80 8.04
N ILE A 212 -12.86 2.18 6.88
CA ILE A 212 -11.52 1.71 6.49
C ILE A 212 -10.67 2.92 6.11
N GLU A 213 -11.22 3.84 5.31
CA GLU A 213 -10.53 5.05 4.87
C GLU A 213 -10.15 5.96 6.08
N GLN A 214 -11.01 6.05 7.09
CA GLN A 214 -10.71 6.82 8.30
C GLN A 214 -9.52 6.28 9.10
N HIS A 215 -9.23 4.98 9.03
CA HIS A 215 -8.20 4.34 9.84
C HIS A 215 -6.97 3.93 9.02
N ALA A 216 -7.12 2.98 8.08
CA ALA A 216 -6.02 2.41 7.31
C ALA A 216 -5.31 3.45 6.41
N MET A 217 -6.03 4.50 6.01
CA MET A 217 -5.49 5.57 5.14
C MET A 217 -5.02 6.79 5.92
N LEU A 218 -5.18 6.82 7.24
CA LEU A 218 -4.68 7.92 8.07
C LEU A 218 -3.14 7.99 8.01
N ARG A 219 -2.62 9.12 7.55
CA ARG A 219 -1.17 9.38 7.50
C ARG A 219 -0.72 10.46 8.46
N ALA A 220 -1.54 11.49 8.66
CA ALA A 220 -1.20 12.60 9.54
C ALA A 220 -2.43 13.19 10.23
N SER A 221 -2.21 13.86 11.36
CA SER A 221 -3.26 14.57 12.11
C SER A 221 -2.73 15.89 12.67
N SER A 222 -3.62 16.85 12.94
CA SER A 222 -3.29 18.04 13.73
C SER A 222 -2.92 17.69 15.16
N VAL A 223 -3.32 16.52 15.65
CA VAL A 223 -2.94 16.00 16.96
C VAL A 223 -1.72 15.10 16.80
N ARG A 224 -0.65 15.40 17.54
CA ARG A 224 0.48 14.49 17.66
C ARG A 224 0.09 13.39 18.64
N THR A 225 0.24 12.15 18.20
CA THR A 225 -0.13 10.98 18.99
C THR A 225 1.02 10.02 19.15
N GLU A 226 0.99 9.25 20.23
CA GLU A 226 1.91 8.14 20.46
C GLU A 226 1.19 6.79 20.29
N TRP A 227 1.89 5.79 19.75
CA TRP A 227 1.33 4.43 19.65
C TRP A 227 1.19 3.81 21.05
N PRO A 228 0.08 3.12 21.33
CA PRO A 228 -0.10 2.48 22.63
C PRO A 228 0.80 1.25 22.77
N ARG A 229 0.80 0.65 23.95
CA ARG A 229 1.48 -0.64 24.19
C ARG A 229 0.66 -1.83 23.73
N GLN A 230 -0.67 -1.70 23.70
CA GLN A 230 -1.60 -2.74 23.29
C GLN A 230 -2.39 -2.29 22.06
N SER A 231 -2.60 -3.20 21.10
CA SER A 231 -3.24 -2.90 19.81
C SER A 231 -4.70 -2.45 19.92
N GLY A 232 -5.35 -2.72 21.06
CA GLY A 232 -6.73 -2.34 21.33
C GLY A 232 -6.91 -0.94 21.93
N ASP A 233 -5.84 -0.29 22.38
CA ASP A 233 -5.93 1.04 22.97
C ASP A 233 -5.94 2.13 21.88
N ILE A 234 -6.34 3.34 22.26
CA ILE A 234 -6.21 4.51 21.39
C ILE A 234 -4.75 4.94 21.27
N LEU A 235 -4.43 5.61 20.17
CA LEU A 235 -3.22 6.43 20.07
C LEU A 235 -3.38 7.64 21.00
N GLU A 236 -2.50 7.76 21.99
CA GLU A 236 -2.58 8.79 23.04
C GLU A 236 -2.16 10.16 22.51
N PRO A 237 -2.93 11.24 22.75
CA PRO A 237 -2.53 12.58 22.37
C PRO A 237 -1.34 13.06 23.23
N THR A 238 -0.25 13.46 22.59
CA THR A 238 0.99 13.96 23.24
C THR A 238 1.39 15.35 22.76
N GLY A 239 0.57 15.97 21.91
CA GLY A 239 0.80 17.33 21.44
C GLY A 239 -0.04 17.72 20.21
N GLY A 240 0.33 18.83 19.58
CA GLY A 240 -0.34 19.33 18.38
C GLY A 240 -1.52 20.23 18.72
N LYS A 241 -2.57 20.23 17.91
CA LYS A 241 -3.73 21.11 18.04
C LYS A 241 -5.06 20.37 17.87
N LEU A 242 -6.01 20.66 18.75
CA LEU A 242 -7.41 20.26 18.67
C LEU A 242 -8.27 21.48 18.30
N LEU A 243 -9.37 21.24 17.59
CA LEU A 243 -10.44 22.22 17.42
C LEU A 243 -11.60 21.82 18.33
N VAL A 244 -11.95 22.69 19.27
CA VAL A 244 -12.99 22.43 20.27
C VAL A 244 -14.13 23.42 20.06
N TRP A 245 -15.36 22.93 20.06
CA TRP A 245 -16.56 23.76 20.04
C TRP A 245 -17.28 23.65 21.38
N ALA A 246 -17.60 24.78 22.02
CA ALA A 246 -18.36 24.83 23.27
C ALA A 246 -19.78 25.36 23.04
N SER A 247 -20.80 24.69 23.59
CA SER A 247 -22.20 25.11 23.45
C SER A 247 -22.51 26.47 24.09
N ASP A 248 -21.77 26.83 25.13
CA ASP A 248 -21.89 28.07 25.89
C ASP A 248 -20.61 28.34 26.71
N ALA A 249 -20.55 29.47 27.40
CA ALA A 249 -19.36 29.93 28.14
C ALA A 249 -19.08 29.19 29.46
N THR A 250 -19.92 28.22 29.85
CA THR A 250 -19.76 27.47 31.12
C THR A 250 -19.13 26.08 30.91
N GLN A 251 -18.88 25.70 29.65
CA GLN A 251 -18.37 24.38 29.33
C GLN A 251 -16.90 24.24 29.76
N ARG A 252 -16.59 23.15 30.45
CA ARG A 252 -15.24 22.88 30.99
C ARG A 252 -14.38 22.11 29.99
N PHE A 253 -13.09 22.43 29.97
CA PHE A 253 -12.08 21.76 29.15
C PHE A 253 -10.74 21.69 29.91
N PRO A 254 -9.92 20.66 29.70
CA PRO A 254 -8.60 20.56 30.30
C PRO A 254 -7.74 21.81 30.05
N SER A 255 -6.96 22.25 31.02
CA SER A 255 -5.96 23.32 30.88
C SER A 255 -4.53 22.81 30.85
N GLY A 256 -4.34 21.51 31.08
CA GLY A 256 -3.06 20.82 31.08
C GLY A 256 -3.30 19.32 31.12
N PHE A 257 -2.21 18.56 31.01
CA PHE A 257 -2.23 17.13 31.29
C PHE A 257 -2.36 16.91 32.80
N GLY A 258 -3.13 15.89 33.20
CA GLY A 258 -3.18 15.41 34.57
C GLY A 258 -1.83 14.90 35.09
N ALA A 259 -1.81 14.47 36.35
CA ALA A 259 -0.64 13.84 36.97
C ALA A 259 -0.27 12.52 36.29
N ASP A 260 -1.23 11.85 35.63
CA ASP A 260 -1.00 10.64 34.85
C ASP A 260 -0.38 10.91 33.45
N GLY A 261 -0.22 12.18 33.06
CA GLY A 261 0.34 12.59 31.79
C GLY A 261 -0.56 12.31 30.58
N ARG A 262 -1.84 12.01 30.79
CA ARG A 262 -2.84 11.80 29.73
C ARG A 262 -3.83 12.96 29.74
N LEU A 263 -4.60 13.05 28.65
CA LEU A 263 -5.72 13.98 28.53
C LEU A 263 -7.05 13.23 28.54
N PHE A 264 -8.10 13.94 28.92
CA PHE A 264 -9.45 13.45 29.10
C PHE A 264 -9.53 12.37 30.19
N THR A 265 -8.82 12.61 31.29
CA THR A 265 -8.81 11.79 32.50
C THR A 265 -9.32 12.59 33.70
N ALA A 266 -9.64 11.90 34.80
CA ALA A 266 -10.31 12.51 35.94
C ALA A 266 -9.44 13.53 36.70
N ASP A 267 -8.12 13.46 36.52
CA ASP A 267 -7.10 14.28 37.17
C ASP A 267 -6.67 15.51 36.35
N ASP A 268 -7.23 15.70 35.15
CA ASP A 268 -6.95 16.88 34.33
C ASP A 268 -7.36 18.17 35.06
N PRO A 269 -6.48 19.19 35.12
CA PRO A 269 -6.89 20.52 35.57
C PRO A 269 -7.84 21.14 34.55
N MET A 270 -8.84 21.91 35.00
CA MET A 270 -9.98 22.31 34.16
C MET A 270 -10.24 23.81 34.18
N VAL A 271 -10.45 24.38 33.00
CA VAL A 271 -10.90 25.78 32.75
C VAL A 271 -12.26 25.81 32.03
N THR A 272 -12.91 26.97 31.98
CA THR A 272 -14.11 27.19 31.14
C THR A 272 -13.75 27.82 29.81
N LEU A 273 -14.36 27.34 28.73
CA LEU A 273 -14.20 27.90 27.37
C LEU A 273 -15.34 28.87 27.03
N PRO A 274 -15.07 29.96 26.27
CA PRO A 274 -16.13 30.77 25.66
C PRO A 274 -16.95 29.96 24.65
N ARG A 275 -18.19 30.38 24.40
CA ARG A 275 -19.07 29.77 23.40
C ARG A 275 -18.43 29.76 22.00
N GLY A 276 -18.66 28.70 21.24
CA GLY A 276 -18.18 28.55 19.86
C GLY A 276 -16.82 27.86 19.78
N TYR A 277 -16.10 28.07 18.68
CA TYR A 277 -14.82 27.39 18.43
C TYR A 277 -13.65 28.01 19.18
N THR A 278 -12.77 27.15 19.65
CA THR A 278 -11.46 27.48 20.22
C THR A 278 -10.46 26.44 19.71
N VAL A 279 -9.30 26.88 19.21
CA VAL A 279 -8.19 25.96 18.96
C VAL A 279 -7.39 25.80 20.24
N VAL A 280 -7.16 24.55 20.61
CA VAL A 280 -6.39 24.19 21.79
C VAL A 280 -5.07 23.58 21.34
N THR A 281 -3.97 24.26 21.66
CA THR A 281 -2.61 23.74 21.42
C THR A 281 -2.18 22.91 22.63
N LEU A 282 -1.77 21.67 22.35
CA LEU A 282 -1.33 20.71 23.34
C LEU A 282 0.18 20.80 23.51
N GLU A 283 0.62 21.37 24.63
CA GLU A 283 2.03 21.50 25.01
C GLU A 283 2.29 20.80 26.34
N PRO A 284 3.48 20.21 26.55
CA PRO A 284 3.81 19.54 27.80
C PRO A 284 3.69 20.42 29.05
N GLN A 285 3.84 21.74 28.90
CA GLN A 285 3.82 22.71 30.01
C GLN A 285 2.41 23.22 30.34
N GLY A 286 1.40 22.92 29.52
CA GLY A 286 0.04 23.43 29.65
C GLY A 286 -0.64 23.62 28.30
N LEU A 287 -1.96 23.76 28.30
CA LEU A 287 -2.72 23.98 27.06
C LEU A 287 -2.87 25.48 26.77
N ARG A 288 -2.73 25.85 25.49
CA ARG A 288 -2.97 27.23 25.01
C ARG A 288 -4.25 27.31 24.21
N PHE A 289 -4.99 28.41 24.38
CA PHE A 289 -6.31 28.62 23.78
C PHE A 289 -6.27 29.80 22.82
N ASP A 290 -6.71 29.58 21.59
CA ASP A 290 -6.69 30.57 20.51
C ASP A 290 -8.09 30.67 19.87
N ARG A 291 -8.56 31.91 19.66
CA ARG A 291 -9.87 32.20 19.06
C ARG A 291 -9.79 33.15 17.87
N ALA A 292 -8.67 33.12 17.14
CA ALA A 292 -8.52 33.81 15.86
C ALA A 292 -9.57 33.34 14.86
N ARG A 293 -10.04 34.26 14.00
CA ARG A 293 -11.10 33.98 13.03
C ARG A 293 -10.68 32.99 11.94
N GLU A 294 -9.40 33.02 11.57
CA GLU A 294 -8.78 32.09 10.64
C GLU A 294 -7.53 31.51 11.29
N ILE A 295 -7.33 30.19 11.18
CA ILE A 295 -6.19 29.54 11.81
C ILE A 295 -5.58 28.46 10.92
N ALA A 296 -4.25 28.41 10.93
CA ALA A 296 -3.49 27.37 10.26
C ALA A 296 -3.18 26.22 11.22
N LEU A 297 -3.46 24.98 10.79
CA LEU A 297 -3.10 23.77 11.52
C LEU A 297 -1.93 23.06 10.84
N ALA A 298 -0.93 22.68 11.65
CA ALA A 298 0.15 21.82 11.21
C ALA A 298 -0.25 20.36 11.31
N PHE A 299 0.42 19.50 10.53
CA PHE A 299 0.21 18.06 10.55
C PHE A 299 1.39 17.33 11.18
N HIS A 300 1.08 16.28 11.93
CA HIS A 300 2.03 15.36 12.53
C HIS A 300 1.77 13.97 11.97
N ALA A 301 2.84 13.26 11.58
CA ALA A 301 2.72 11.91 11.05
C ALA A 301 2.18 10.95 12.14
N VAL A 302 1.20 10.13 11.76
CA VAL A 302 0.61 9.09 12.62
C VAL A 302 1.38 7.78 12.49
N GLN A 303 2.03 7.55 11.34
CA GLN A 303 2.87 6.39 11.09
C GLN A 303 4.36 6.77 11.18
N PRO A 304 5.16 6.08 12.00
CA PRO A 304 6.55 6.42 12.25
C PRO A 304 7.54 5.85 11.21
N ALA A 305 7.08 5.12 10.19
CA ALA A 305 7.93 4.59 9.13
C ALA A 305 8.31 5.71 8.15
N GLN A 306 9.07 6.69 8.64
CA GLN A 306 9.86 7.57 7.79
C GLN A 306 11.09 6.82 7.32
N ASP A 307 11.56 7.18 6.14
CA ASP A 307 12.87 6.75 5.69
C ASP A 307 13.92 7.15 6.73
N ILE A 308 14.88 6.26 6.98
CA ILE A 308 16.02 6.55 7.84
C ILE A 308 17.17 7.04 6.96
N ASP A 309 17.67 8.24 7.24
CA ASP A 309 18.78 8.81 6.48
C ASP A 309 20.12 8.61 7.22
N LEU A 310 20.93 7.68 6.73
CA LEU A 310 22.31 7.45 7.14
C LEU A 310 23.31 7.91 6.07
N SER A 311 22.86 8.59 5.01
CA SER A 311 23.68 8.93 3.84
C SER A 311 24.81 9.91 4.16
N ARG A 312 24.71 10.62 5.29
CA ARG A 312 25.72 11.58 5.77
C ARG A 312 26.86 10.94 6.57
N LEU A 313 26.78 9.64 6.88
CA LEU A 313 27.83 8.92 7.60
C LEU A 313 28.93 8.40 6.65
N GLY A 314 30.08 8.00 7.19
CA GLY A 314 31.04 7.19 6.44
C GLY A 314 30.48 5.78 6.16
N ALA A 315 30.93 5.11 5.10
CA ALA A 315 30.37 3.81 4.69
C ALA A 315 30.43 2.74 5.79
N GLY A 316 31.55 2.65 6.52
CA GLY A 316 31.70 1.77 7.68
C GLY A 316 30.72 2.13 8.81
N ASP A 317 30.63 3.40 9.19
CA ASP A 317 29.71 3.85 10.25
C ASP A 317 28.24 3.65 9.87
N ALA A 318 27.88 3.92 8.61
CA ALA A 318 26.55 3.66 8.08
C ALA A 318 26.21 2.16 8.13
N ALA A 319 27.17 1.28 7.80
CA ALA A 319 26.99 -0.16 7.92
C ALA A 319 26.80 -0.60 9.38
N GLN A 320 27.60 -0.06 10.31
CA GLN A 320 27.45 -0.33 11.74
C GLN A 320 26.09 0.13 12.27
N ALA A 321 25.64 1.31 11.86
CA ALA A 321 24.34 1.86 12.21
C ALA A 321 23.20 1.01 11.63
N LEU A 322 23.29 0.58 10.36
CA LEU A 322 22.31 -0.32 9.75
C LEU A 322 22.22 -1.65 10.51
N ILE A 323 23.34 -2.29 10.84
CA ILE A 323 23.35 -3.54 11.61
C ILE A 323 22.75 -3.32 13.01
N GLY A 324 23.07 -2.19 13.66
CA GLY A 324 22.47 -1.81 14.94
C GLY A 324 20.95 -1.64 14.85
N LEU A 325 20.46 -0.96 13.82
CA LEU A 325 19.03 -0.78 13.56
C LEU A 325 18.32 -2.12 13.36
N ILE A 326 18.89 -3.03 12.57
CA ILE A 326 18.32 -4.36 12.36
C ILE A 326 18.32 -5.15 13.67
N ALA A 327 19.43 -5.15 14.41
CA ALA A 327 19.54 -5.88 15.67
C ALA A 327 18.51 -5.41 16.72
N GLU A 328 18.26 -4.11 16.78
CA GLU A 328 17.38 -3.50 17.78
C GLU A 328 15.90 -3.54 17.39
N ARG A 329 15.60 -3.32 16.11
CA ARG A 329 14.24 -2.97 15.65
C ARG A 329 13.62 -3.98 14.69
N HIS A 330 14.39 -4.91 14.14
CA HIS A 330 13.85 -5.87 13.19
C HIS A 330 12.96 -6.92 13.88
N PRO A 331 11.73 -7.16 13.40
CA PRO A 331 10.79 -8.09 14.04
C PRO A 331 11.33 -9.52 14.19
N LEU A 332 12.12 -9.98 13.22
CA LEU A 332 12.68 -11.34 13.21
C LEU A 332 14.08 -11.44 13.82
N ALA A 333 14.77 -10.35 14.15
CA ALA A 333 16.21 -10.44 14.48
C ALA A 333 16.49 -11.38 15.65
N ALA A 334 15.68 -11.33 16.71
CA ALA A 334 15.83 -12.23 17.85
C ALA A 334 15.52 -13.70 17.50
N ALA A 335 14.59 -13.96 16.59
CA ALA A 335 14.14 -15.30 16.22
C ALA A 335 14.99 -15.95 15.11
N SER A 336 15.67 -15.16 14.27
CA SER A 336 16.46 -15.66 13.14
C SER A 336 17.90 -16.03 13.49
N GLY A 337 18.31 -15.90 14.75
CA GLY A 337 19.71 -16.09 15.14
C GLY A 337 20.62 -14.99 14.57
N PHE A 338 20.09 -13.79 14.36
CA PHE A 338 20.82 -12.64 13.83
C PHE A 338 21.96 -12.25 14.78
N ASP A 339 23.18 -12.68 14.44
CA ASP A 339 24.38 -12.32 15.19
C ASP A 339 24.94 -10.99 14.67
N ALA A 340 24.47 -9.90 15.29
CA ALA A 340 24.93 -8.56 15.00
C ALA A 340 26.45 -8.41 15.21
N GLY A 341 27.05 -9.12 16.19
CA GLY A 341 28.50 -9.09 16.44
C GLY A 341 29.27 -9.67 15.26
N LYS A 342 28.87 -10.85 14.81
CA LYS A 342 29.46 -11.52 13.63
C LYS A 342 29.25 -10.73 12.35
N LEU A 343 28.07 -10.16 12.13
CA LEU A 343 27.83 -9.31 10.93
C LEU A 343 28.71 -8.06 10.93
N ARG A 344 28.91 -7.42 12.08
CA ARG A 344 29.82 -6.26 12.18
C ARG A 344 31.26 -6.65 11.86
N ALA A 345 31.72 -7.79 12.38
CA ALA A 345 33.06 -8.31 12.08
C ALA A 345 33.21 -8.69 10.61
N ASP A 346 32.22 -9.39 10.04
CA ASP A 346 32.28 -9.91 8.67
C ASP A 346 32.14 -8.78 7.62
N TYR A 347 31.27 -7.80 7.85
CA TYR A 347 30.86 -6.84 6.81
C TYR A 347 31.32 -5.40 7.03
N GLY A 348 31.59 -4.98 8.27
CA GLY A 348 31.97 -3.60 8.57
C GLY A 348 33.22 -3.16 7.80
N GLN A 349 34.30 -3.96 7.87
CA GLN A 349 35.54 -3.67 7.16
C GLN A 349 35.40 -3.87 5.64
N ARG A 350 34.67 -4.90 5.18
CA ARG A 350 34.45 -5.15 3.75
C ARG A 350 33.76 -3.97 3.07
N LEU A 351 32.70 -3.44 3.68
CA LEU A 351 31.96 -2.29 3.15
C LEU A 351 32.80 -1.03 3.15
N GLN A 352 33.56 -0.78 4.22
CA GLN A 352 34.49 0.34 4.30
C GLN A 352 35.55 0.28 3.20
N THR A 353 36.24 -0.85 3.05
CA THR A 353 37.28 -1.04 2.02
C THR A 353 36.71 -0.96 0.61
N ALA A 354 35.51 -1.50 0.36
CA ALA A 354 34.86 -1.39 -0.94
C ALA A 354 34.48 0.07 -1.26
N ALA A 355 34.00 0.82 -0.28
CA ALA A 355 33.70 2.25 -0.43
C ALA A 355 34.96 3.09 -0.71
N GLU A 356 36.05 2.86 0.03
CA GLU A 356 37.34 3.53 -0.19
C GLU A 356 37.91 3.28 -1.59
N ARG A 357 37.60 2.13 -2.17
CA ARG A 357 38.00 1.75 -3.54
C ARG A 357 37.01 2.21 -4.62
N GLY A 358 35.87 2.78 -4.24
CA GLY A 358 34.79 3.11 -5.18
C GLY A 358 34.11 1.87 -5.81
N ASP A 359 34.26 0.70 -5.21
CA ASP A 359 33.71 -0.56 -5.73
C ASP A 359 32.24 -0.72 -5.31
N SER A 360 31.34 -0.19 -6.15
CA SER A 360 29.90 -0.24 -5.90
C SER A 360 29.33 -1.67 -5.97
N ALA A 361 29.94 -2.55 -6.76
CA ALA A 361 29.50 -3.95 -6.86
C ALA A 361 29.83 -4.73 -5.60
N ALA A 362 31.04 -4.56 -5.06
CA ALA A 362 31.43 -5.17 -3.79
C ALA A 362 30.59 -4.64 -2.61
N GLN A 363 30.24 -3.35 -2.61
CA GLN A 363 29.33 -2.79 -1.60
C GLN A 363 27.92 -3.40 -1.70
N ALA A 364 27.34 -3.45 -2.89
CA ALA A 364 26.02 -4.04 -3.12
C ALA A 364 25.99 -5.52 -2.71
N GLN A 365 27.02 -6.27 -3.08
CA GLN A 365 27.16 -7.67 -2.71
C GLN A 365 27.22 -7.86 -1.19
N ALA A 366 28.06 -7.07 -0.49
CA ALA A 366 28.15 -7.14 0.97
C ALA A 366 26.82 -6.81 1.66
N LEU A 367 26.11 -5.78 1.21
CA LEU A 367 24.76 -5.45 1.70
C LEU A 367 23.74 -6.56 1.42
N ALA A 368 23.83 -7.23 0.26
CA ALA A 368 22.92 -8.31 -0.11
C ALA A 368 23.16 -9.57 0.71
N GLU A 369 24.42 -9.94 0.94
CA GLU A 369 24.81 -11.07 1.79
C GLU A 369 24.36 -10.86 3.25
N MET A 370 24.35 -9.62 3.75
CA MET A 370 23.74 -9.30 5.05
C MET A 370 22.25 -9.63 5.07
N GLY A 371 21.51 -9.27 4.02
CA GLY A 371 20.08 -9.60 3.87
C GLY A 371 19.80 -11.09 3.78
N GLN A 372 20.64 -11.83 3.05
CA GLN A 372 20.58 -13.29 2.97
C GLN A 372 20.71 -13.96 4.34
N ARG A 373 21.61 -13.44 5.19
CA ARG A 373 21.77 -13.93 6.57
C ARG A 373 20.61 -13.56 7.48
N LEU A 374 19.95 -12.43 7.23
CA LEU A 374 18.72 -12.06 7.92
C LEU A 374 17.57 -13.01 7.57
N GLY A 375 17.56 -13.53 6.34
CA GLY A 375 16.56 -14.49 5.87
C GLY A 375 15.16 -13.90 5.76
N ASP A 376 15.05 -12.59 5.52
CA ASP A 376 13.75 -11.90 5.38
C ASP A 376 13.49 -11.54 3.91
N GLY A 377 12.36 -12.05 3.39
CA GLY A 377 11.96 -11.88 2.00
C GLY A 377 11.60 -10.46 1.59
N GLN A 378 11.58 -9.50 2.52
CA GLN A 378 11.39 -8.08 2.28
C GLN A 378 12.69 -7.29 2.21
N TYR A 379 13.82 -7.88 2.60
CA TYR A 379 15.11 -7.21 2.49
C TYR A 379 15.47 -6.98 1.02
N ARG A 380 15.77 -5.75 0.64
CA ARG A 380 16.23 -5.39 -0.72
C ARG A 380 17.39 -4.41 -0.65
N VAL A 381 18.30 -4.53 -1.59
CA VAL A 381 19.34 -3.53 -1.84
C VAL A 381 19.03 -2.87 -3.17
N LEU A 382 18.88 -1.54 -3.15
CA LEU A 382 18.78 -0.71 -4.33
C LEU A 382 20.13 -0.03 -4.54
N LEU A 383 20.65 -0.19 -5.75
CA LEU A 383 21.85 0.48 -6.25
C LEU A 383 21.60 1.98 -6.42
N PRO A 384 22.66 2.80 -6.51
CA PRO A 384 22.53 4.20 -6.92
C PRO A 384 21.74 4.29 -8.24
N GLY A 385 20.67 5.08 -8.25
CA GLY A 385 19.71 5.14 -9.37
C GLY A 385 18.50 4.21 -9.25
N GLY A 386 18.35 3.49 -8.13
CA GLY A 386 17.12 2.78 -7.75
C GLY A 386 16.97 1.37 -8.34
N GLN A 387 17.99 0.83 -8.99
CA GLN A 387 17.95 -0.53 -9.54
C GLN A 387 18.11 -1.57 -8.43
N ALA A 388 17.26 -2.60 -8.42
CA ALA A 388 17.39 -3.68 -7.45
C ALA A 388 18.60 -4.58 -7.74
N TRP A 389 19.30 -4.99 -6.69
CA TRP A 389 20.33 -6.01 -6.72
C TRP A 389 19.73 -7.41 -6.46
N PRO A 390 20.21 -8.51 -7.10
CA PRO A 390 21.26 -8.60 -8.12
C PRO A 390 20.77 -8.37 -9.56
N ALA A 391 21.69 -8.08 -10.48
CA ALA A 391 21.44 -8.28 -11.91
C ALA A 391 21.28 -9.80 -12.17
N ARG A 392 20.18 -10.20 -12.82
CA ARG A 392 19.87 -11.62 -13.07
C ARG A 392 20.77 -12.22 -14.14
N THR A 393 20.99 -13.53 -14.08
CA THR A 393 21.65 -14.28 -15.18
C THR A 393 20.61 -14.84 -16.14
N ASP A 394 20.83 -14.74 -17.45
CA ASP A 394 19.87 -15.30 -18.43
C ASP A 394 20.00 -16.82 -18.47
N ARG A 395 19.09 -17.51 -17.78
CA ARG A 395 19.01 -18.97 -17.77
C ARG A 395 17.88 -19.52 -18.63
N GLY A 396 16.94 -18.68 -19.05
CA GLY A 396 15.70 -19.13 -19.70
C GLY A 396 14.82 -20.12 -18.94
N LEU A 397 15.10 -20.39 -17.65
CA LEU A 397 14.28 -21.20 -16.73
C LEU A 397 13.46 -20.33 -15.76
N SER A 398 13.66 -19.01 -15.77
CA SER A 398 12.82 -18.06 -15.03
C SER A 398 11.36 -18.14 -15.51
N PRO A 399 10.37 -17.88 -14.63
CA PRO A 399 8.96 -17.99 -14.96
C PRO A 399 8.58 -17.29 -16.28
N GLN A 400 7.75 -17.95 -17.07
CA GLN A 400 7.16 -17.34 -18.26
C GLN A 400 5.92 -16.55 -17.88
N LEU A 401 5.68 -15.44 -18.57
CA LEU A 401 4.46 -14.65 -18.37
C LEU A 401 3.38 -15.19 -19.32
N LEU A 402 2.26 -15.64 -18.74
CA LEU A 402 1.07 -16.03 -19.46
C LEU A 402 0.02 -14.91 -19.35
N ALA A 403 -0.46 -14.41 -20.48
CA ALA A 403 -1.50 -13.40 -20.49
C ALA A 403 -2.84 -14.01 -20.01
N ARG A 404 -3.46 -13.38 -19.02
CA ARG A 404 -4.81 -13.68 -18.52
C ARG A 404 -5.61 -12.38 -18.47
N GLY A 405 -6.22 -12.05 -19.61
CA GLY A 405 -6.80 -10.72 -19.80
C GLY A 405 -5.69 -9.66 -19.72
N SER A 406 -5.86 -8.65 -18.86
CA SER A 406 -4.86 -7.61 -18.62
C SER A 406 -3.79 -7.97 -17.59
N VAL A 407 -3.86 -9.15 -16.96
CA VAL A 407 -2.91 -9.60 -15.93
C VAL A 407 -1.96 -10.63 -16.52
N ASN A 408 -0.66 -10.50 -16.23
CA ASN A 408 0.35 -11.48 -16.64
C ASN A 408 0.65 -12.43 -15.49
N LEU A 409 0.24 -13.70 -15.63
CA LEU A 409 0.54 -14.72 -14.63
C LEU A 409 1.96 -15.27 -14.81
N PRO A 410 2.81 -15.25 -13.77
CA PRO A 410 4.08 -15.94 -13.79
C PRO A 410 3.85 -17.46 -13.66
N MET A 411 4.22 -18.21 -14.70
CA MET A 411 4.17 -19.66 -14.70
C MET A 411 5.59 -20.23 -14.62
N PRO A 412 5.94 -21.00 -13.58
CA PRO A 412 7.25 -21.63 -13.48
C PRO A 412 7.55 -22.52 -14.68
N ARG A 413 8.78 -22.40 -15.20
CA ARG A 413 9.29 -23.26 -16.27
C ARG A 413 9.90 -24.56 -15.74
N THR A 414 10.10 -24.63 -14.43
CA THR A 414 10.67 -25.77 -13.72
C THR A 414 9.85 -26.07 -12.47
N TRP A 415 9.75 -27.35 -12.13
CA TRP A 415 8.95 -27.83 -11.00
C TRP A 415 9.69 -28.94 -10.26
N LEU A 416 9.85 -28.82 -8.95
CA LEU A 416 10.37 -29.90 -8.12
C LEU A 416 9.27 -30.94 -7.89
N ARG A 417 9.47 -32.15 -8.43
CA ARG A 417 8.54 -33.27 -8.27
C ARG A 417 8.70 -33.93 -6.92
N GLU A 418 7.64 -34.62 -6.48
CA GLU A 418 7.65 -35.40 -5.23
C GLU A 418 8.74 -36.50 -5.21
N ASP A 419 9.17 -36.97 -6.40
CA ASP A 419 10.25 -37.96 -6.53
C ASP A 419 11.67 -37.34 -6.53
N GLY A 420 11.79 -36.03 -6.28
CA GLY A 420 13.06 -35.32 -6.11
C GLY A 420 13.72 -34.84 -7.40
N ARG A 421 13.13 -35.11 -8.57
CA ARG A 421 13.58 -34.58 -9.87
C ARG A 421 13.04 -33.18 -10.12
N ILE A 422 13.74 -32.39 -10.93
CA ILE A 422 13.19 -31.11 -11.43
C ILE A 422 12.70 -31.33 -12.86
N ALA A 423 11.39 -31.25 -13.06
CA ALA A 423 10.80 -31.30 -14.40
C ALA A 423 10.93 -29.96 -15.11
N ILE A 424 11.34 -29.99 -16.38
CA ILE A 424 11.39 -28.81 -17.25
C ILE A 424 10.09 -28.78 -18.07
N THR A 425 9.24 -27.80 -17.81
CA THR A 425 7.96 -27.63 -18.52
C THR A 425 8.09 -26.70 -19.73
N SER A 426 9.07 -25.80 -19.73
CA SER A 426 9.39 -24.96 -20.88
C SER A 426 10.80 -24.39 -20.78
N VAL A 427 11.33 -23.84 -21.87
CA VAL A 427 12.64 -23.17 -21.92
C VAL A 427 12.51 -21.91 -22.77
N ALA A 428 13.05 -20.78 -22.30
CA ALA A 428 13.02 -19.54 -23.07
C ALA A 428 13.91 -19.66 -24.34
N PRO A 429 13.38 -19.35 -25.54
CA PRO A 429 14.17 -19.42 -26.77
C PRO A 429 15.42 -18.53 -26.72
N GLY A 430 16.55 -19.03 -27.25
CA GLY A 430 17.82 -18.28 -27.34
C GLY A 430 18.57 -18.09 -26.02
N SER A 431 18.01 -18.54 -24.90
CA SER A 431 18.60 -18.44 -23.57
C SER A 431 19.80 -19.38 -23.34
N ALA A 432 20.52 -19.22 -22.22
CA ALA A 432 21.56 -20.17 -21.83
C ALA A 432 21.05 -21.61 -21.69
N ALA A 433 19.83 -21.83 -21.17
CA ALA A 433 19.24 -23.17 -21.11
C ALA A 433 19.01 -23.77 -22.49
N ALA A 434 18.48 -22.97 -23.43
CA ALA A 434 18.27 -23.42 -24.80
C ALA A 434 19.61 -23.78 -25.48
N LYS A 435 20.65 -22.96 -25.28
CA LYS A 435 22.01 -23.20 -25.79
C LYS A 435 22.69 -24.41 -25.16
N ALA A 436 22.39 -24.68 -23.88
CA ALA A 436 22.84 -25.89 -23.18
C ALA A 436 22.10 -27.16 -23.66
N GLY A 437 21.06 -27.02 -24.48
CA GLY A 437 20.26 -28.10 -25.01
C GLY A 437 19.17 -28.59 -24.06
N LEU A 438 18.79 -27.82 -23.04
CA LEU A 438 17.67 -28.19 -22.17
C LEU A 438 16.37 -28.16 -22.97
N GLN A 439 15.54 -29.19 -22.80
CA GLN A 439 14.30 -29.35 -23.55
C GLN A 439 13.08 -29.44 -22.62
N PRO A 440 11.94 -28.83 -23.00
CA PRO A 440 10.66 -29.13 -22.35
C PRO A 440 10.37 -30.64 -22.40
N GLY A 441 9.87 -31.21 -21.30
CA GLY A 441 9.64 -32.66 -21.19
C GLY A 441 10.74 -33.42 -20.47
N SER A 442 11.93 -32.84 -20.34
CA SER A 442 13.07 -33.48 -19.66
C SER A 442 13.06 -33.25 -18.15
N ASP A 443 13.63 -34.20 -17.41
CA ASP A 443 13.89 -34.09 -15.97
C ASP A 443 15.38 -33.80 -15.72
N ILE A 444 15.69 -32.90 -14.79
CA ILE A 444 17.02 -32.77 -14.19
C ILE A 444 17.13 -33.78 -13.04
N LEU A 445 18.08 -34.70 -13.17
CA LEU A 445 18.34 -35.80 -12.24
C LEU A 445 19.47 -35.49 -11.26
N ALA A 446 20.42 -34.63 -11.65
CA ALA A 446 21.50 -34.15 -10.79
C ALA A 446 22.02 -32.76 -11.22
N ILE A 447 22.55 -32.02 -10.26
CA ILE A 447 23.21 -30.72 -10.43
C ILE A 447 24.54 -30.79 -9.68
N GLU A 448 25.67 -30.54 -10.34
CA GLU A 448 27.01 -30.69 -9.75
C GLU A 448 27.25 -32.08 -9.13
N GLY A 449 26.72 -33.13 -9.74
CA GLY A 449 26.81 -34.51 -9.22
C GLY A 449 25.91 -34.81 -8.01
N GLU A 450 25.17 -33.84 -7.49
CA GLU A 450 24.25 -33.99 -6.35
C GLU A 450 22.79 -34.13 -6.82
N SER A 451 21.93 -34.76 -6.01
CA SER A 451 20.49 -34.73 -6.26
C SER A 451 19.95 -33.29 -6.22
N PRO A 452 18.93 -32.92 -7.02
CA PRO A 452 18.39 -31.56 -7.05
C PRO A 452 18.00 -31.02 -5.67
N ALA A 453 17.35 -31.83 -4.83
CA ALA A 453 16.97 -31.42 -3.47
C ALA A 453 18.17 -31.02 -2.61
N ARG A 454 19.23 -31.84 -2.58
CA ARG A 454 20.48 -31.51 -1.84
C ARG A 454 21.16 -30.25 -2.39
N TYR A 455 21.19 -30.09 -3.71
CA TYR A 455 21.76 -28.88 -4.31
C TYR A 455 21.01 -27.63 -3.87
N LEU A 456 19.68 -27.63 -3.97
CA LEU A 456 18.82 -26.51 -3.56
C LEU A 456 18.95 -26.20 -2.06
N ASP A 457 19.06 -27.22 -1.21
CA ASP A 457 19.29 -27.04 0.23
C ASP A 457 20.67 -26.42 0.52
N ARG A 458 21.70 -26.84 -0.23
CA ARG A 458 23.07 -26.28 -0.13
C ARG A 458 23.12 -24.80 -0.51
N ILE A 459 22.39 -24.41 -1.54
CA ILE A 459 22.34 -23.01 -2.01
C ILE A 459 21.19 -22.21 -1.40
N ALA A 460 20.41 -22.77 -0.48
CA ALA A 460 19.29 -22.10 0.19
C ALA A 460 19.64 -20.71 0.74
N PRO A 461 20.84 -20.47 1.33
CA PRO A 461 21.23 -19.14 1.80
C PRO A 461 21.30 -18.06 0.72
N ALA A 462 21.35 -18.42 -0.57
CA ALA A 462 21.34 -17.45 -1.66
C ALA A 462 19.97 -16.77 -1.85
N SER A 463 18.89 -17.42 -1.41
CA SER A 463 17.53 -16.86 -1.50
C SER A 463 17.24 -15.95 -0.31
N LEU A 464 16.59 -14.83 -0.57
CA LEU A 464 16.08 -13.92 0.45
C LEU A 464 14.77 -14.43 1.08
N ARG A 465 14.14 -15.49 0.55
CA ARG A 465 12.86 -15.99 1.05
C ARG A 465 13.03 -16.59 2.45
N ALA A 466 12.03 -16.35 3.30
CA ALA A 466 12.08 -16.78 4.69
C ALA A 466 11.53 -18.22 4.87
N GLY A 467 10.53 -18.62 4.08
CA GLY A 467 9.99 -19.98 4.09
C GLY A 467 10.88 -20.97 3.33
N ALA A 468 11.05 -22.19 3.85
CA ALA A 468 11.89 -23.22 3.22
C ALA A 468 11.39 -23.61 1.82
N ASP A 469 10.09 -23.81 1.66
CA ASP A 469 9.47 -24.11 0.37
C ASP A 469 9.62 -22.95 -0.61
N ALA A 470 9.45 -21.71 -0.11
CA ALA A 470 9.63 -20.51 -0.91
C ALA A 470 11.07 -20.34 -1.38
N ARG A 471 12.07 -20.63 -0.54
CA ARG A 471 13.49 -20.64 -0.94
C ARG A 471 13.73 -21.64 -2.06
N ARG A 472 13.28 -22.88 -1.90
CA ARG A 472 13.46 -23.90 -2.95
C ARG A 472 12.83 -23.45 -4.25
N ALA A 473 11.59 -22.96 -4.21
CA ALA A 473 10.88 -22.48 -5.40
C ALA A 473 11.58 -21.29 -6.09
N ASP A 474 12.11 -20.34 -5.32
CA ASP A 474 12.90 -19.20 -5.80
C ASP A 474 14.16 -19.67 -6.55
N LEU A 475 14.78 -20.75 -6.05
CA LEU A 475 16.00 -21.33 -6.58
C LEU A 475 15.77 -22.34 -7.72
N LEU A 476 14.53 -22.69 -8.07
CA LEU A 476 14.22 -23.62 -9.17
C LEU A 476 14.50 -23.06 -10.56
N ALA A 477 14.54 -21.74 -10.71
CA ALA A 477 15.04 -21.10 -11.93
C ALA A 477 16.57 -21.27 -12.07
N LEU A 478 17.21 -21.81 -11.03
CA LEU A 478 18.64 -21.89 -10.79
C LEU A 478 19.32 -20.53 -10.73
N ASP A 479 18.65 -19.38 -10.77
CA ASP A 479 19.29 -18.05 -10.83
C ASP A 479 20.13 -17.69 -9.58
N LEU A 480 21.46 -17.79 -9.69
CA LEU A 480 22.41 -17.48 -8.62
C LEU A 480 22.82 -15.99 -8.58
N GLY A 481 22.36 -15.17 -9.54
CA GLY A 481 22.72 -13.75 -9.65
C GLY A 481 24.21 -13.48 -9.95
N THR A 482 25.00 -14.53 -10.17
CA THR A 482 26.42 -14.45 -10.51
C THR A 482 26.75 -15.35 -11.70
N PRO A 483 27.71 -14.95 -12.54
CA PRO A 483 28.21 -15.81 -13.59
C PRO A 483 28.76 -17.11 -13.00
N ALA A 484 28.40 -18.24 -13.61
CA ALA A 484 28.78 -19.56 -13.15
C ALA A 484 28.66 -20.58 -14.30
N THR A 485 29.25 -21.76 -14.11
CA THR A 485 29.00 -22.90 -14.97
C THR A 485 28.42 -24.01 -14.12
N LEU A 486 27.31 -24.61 -14.55
CA LEU A 486 26.68 -25.74 -13.87
C LEU A 486 26.71 -27.00 -14.74
N SER A 487 27.06 -28.14 -14.16
CA SER A 487 26.90 -29.48 -14.73
C SER A 487 25.54 -30.04 -14.33
N LEU A 488 24.74 -30.40 -15.33
CA LEU A 488 23.39 -30.92 -15.18
C LEU A 488 23.31 -32.31 -15.81
N ARG A 489 22.87 -33.31 -15.05
CA ARG A 489 22.48 -34.60 -15.63
C ARG A 489 20.99 -34.61 -15.87
N THR A 490 20.57 -34.73 -17.12
CA THR A 490 19.17 -34.70 -17.53
C THR A 490 18.73 -36.02 -18.15
N ALA A 491 17.42 -36.25 -18.23
CA ALA A 491 16.83 -37.39 -18.92
C ALA A 491 15.55 -36.96 -19.66
N ALA A 492 15.40 -37.41 -20.91
CA ALA A 492 14.24 -37.11 -21.74
C ALA A 492 13.36 -38.36 -21.92
N GLY A 493 12.06 -38.25 -21.62
CA GLY A 493 11.05 -39.29 -21.90
C GLY A 493 11.35 -40.66 -21.29
N THR A 494 10.68 -41.72 -21.78
CA THR A 494 10.98 -43.13 -21.45
C THR A 494 11.03 -43.94 -22.75
N PRO A 495 12.06 -44.79 -22.98
CA PRO A 495 13.25 -45.01 -22.14
C PRO A 495 14.27 -43.87 -22.29
N SER A 496 14.75 -43.34 -21.17
CA SER A 496 15.65 -42.18 -21.12
C SER A 496 17.11 -42.60 -21.02
N ALA A 497 17.92 -42.27 -22.02
CA ALA A 497 19.36 -42.15 -21.78
C ALA A 497 19.61 -40.84 -21.02
N SER A 498 20.31 -40.91 -19.89
CA SER A 498 20.73 -39.68 -19.21
C SER A 498 21.83 -38.99 -19.99
N GLN A 499 21.78 -37.66 -20.08
CA GLN A 499 22.78 -36.84 -20.77
C GLN A 499 23.39 -35.84 -19.79
N GLU A 500 24.70 -35.63 -19.89
CA GLU A 500 25.39 -34.55 -19.20
C GLU A 500 25.32 -33.28 -20.05
N GLN A 501 24.87 -32.19 -19.44
CA GLN A 501 24.70 -30.88 -20.08
C GLN A 501 25.38 -29.82 -19.24
N THR A 502 26.11 -28.92 -19.91
CA THR A 502 26.80 -27.81 -19.24
C THR A 502 26.01 -26.53 -19.46
N LEU A 503 25.45 -25.99 -18.37
CA LEU A 503 24.76 -24.71 -18.36
C LEU A 503 25.76 -23.59 -18.03
N ARG A 504 26.10 -22.77 -19.03
CA ARG A 504 26.94 -21.58 -18.84
C ARG A 504 26.07 -20.36 -18.56
N LEU A 505 26.41 -19.64 -17.50
CA LEU A 505 25.60 -18.57 -16.95
C LEU A 505 26.45 -17.31 -17.03
N ASP A 506 26.09 -16.47 -17.98
CA ASP A 506 26.73 -15.16 -18.11
C ASP A 506 25.87 -14.12 -17.40
N ALA A 507 26.51 -13.04 -16.96
CA ALA A 507 25.77 -11.86 -16.53
C ALA A 507 24.91 -11.41 -17.72
N ALA A 508 23.59 -11.51 -17.55
CA ALA A 508 22.71 -10.85 -18.50
C ALA A 508 22.59 -9.40 -18.06
N ALA A 509 22.44 -8.48 -19.02
CA ALA A 509 21.68 -7.28 -18.70
C ALA A 509 20.39 -7.82 -18.09
N ALA A 510 20.09 -7.49 -16.83
CA ALA A 510 18.79 -7.79 -16.27
C ALA A 510 17.82 -7.38 -17.37
N ALA A 511 17.10 -8.33 -17.96
CA ALA A 511 16.07 -7.97 -18.90
C ALA A 511 15.31 -6.86 -18.18
N THR A 512 15.13 -5.72 -18.84
CA THR A 512 14.30 -4.63 -18.36
C THR A 512 12.84 -5.11 -18.33
N THR A 513 12.59 -6.24 -17.68
CA THR A 513 11.34 -6.67 -17.09
C THR A 513 11.13 -6.02 -15.74
N ALA A 514 11.97 -5.02 -15.36
CA ALA A 514 11.37 -3.78 -14.90
C ALA A 514 10.53 -3.23 -16.06
N LEU A 515 9.40 -3.89 -16.33
CA LEU A 515 8.27 -3.25 -16.99
C LEU A 515 8.14 -1.92 -16.24
N PRO A 516 8.18 -0.75 -16.93
CA PRO A 516 7.88 0.52 -16.27
C PRO A 516 6.67 0.27 -15.40
N ALA A 517 6.71 0.63 -14.10
CA ALA A 517 5.77 0.16 -13.07
C ALA A 517 4.35 0.07 -13.66
N ALA A 518 4.01 -1.13 -14.16
CA ALA A 518 2.83 -1.21 -15.02
C ALA A 518 1.66 -0.91 -14.09
N GLU A 519 0.74 -0.06 -14.55
CA GLU A 519 -0.45 0.29 -13.79
C GLU A 519 -1.08 -0.97 -13.20
N PRO A 520 -1.43 -0.98 -11.90
CA PRO A 520 -2.11 -2.10 -11.26
C PRO A 520 -3.23 -2.65 -12.14
N ALA A 521 -3.26 -3.96 -12.31
CA ALA A 521 -4.16 -4.64 -13.21
C ALA A 521 -5.04 -5.64 -12.47
N LEU A 522 -6.30 -5.68 -12.88
CA LEU A 522 -7.27 -6.68 -12.46
C LEU A 522 -7.97 -7.21 -13.71
N ALA A 523 -7.98 -8.53 -13.85
CA ALA A 523 -8.73 -9.23 -14.88
C ALA A 523 -9.85 -10.02 -14.20
N SER A 524 -11.06 -9.97 -14.76
CA SER A 524 -12.18 -10.77 -14.27
C SER A 524 -12.94 -11.41 -15.43
N PHE A 525 -13.42 -12.64 -15.22
CA PHE A 525 -14.19 -13.38 -16.21
C PHE A 525 -15.11 -14.41 -15.55
N LEU A 526 -16.12 -14.86 -16.28
CA LEU A 526 -16.95 -16.00 -15.91
C LEU A 526 -16.34 -17.28 -16.47
N LEU A 527 -16.36 -18.32 -15.64
CA LEU A 527 -15.91 -19.67 -15.96
C LEU A 527 -17.10 -20.62 -15.91
N ARG A 528 -17.08 -21.62 -16.79
CA ARG A 528 -17.99 -22.76 -16.71
C ARG A 528 -17.17 -23.99 -16.34
N SER A 529 -17.51 -24.63 -15.22
CA SER A 529 -16.86 -25.88 -14.84
C SER A 529 -17.32 -27.03 -15.73
N ALA A 530 -16.51 -28.08 -15.83
CA ALA A 530 -16.89 -29.30 -16.55
C ALA A 530 -18.16 -29.95 -15.98
N GLN A 531 -18.49 -29.67 -14.71
CA GLN A 531 -19.70 -30.16 -14.03
C GLN A 531 -20.90 -29.21 -14.19
N GLY A 532 -20.79 -28.19 -15.04
CA GLY A 532 -21.85 -27.22 -15.33
C GLY A 532 -22.00 -26.09 -14.32
N GLY A 533 -21.09 -25.95 -13.35
CA GLY A 533 -21.06 -24.85 -12.41
C GLY A 533 -20.69 -23.53 -13.09
N ASN A 534 -21.44 -22.45 -12.80
CA ASN A 534 -21.05 -21.10 -13.20
C ASN A 534 -20.17 -20.50 -12.11
N LEU A 535 -18.94 -20.11 -12.42
CA LEU A 535 -17.96 -19.59 -11.47
C LEU A 535 -17.48 -18.22 -11.92
N ALA A 536 -17.09 -17.37 -10.97
CA ALA A 536 -16.33 -16.17 -11.27
C ALA A 536 -14.84 -16.44 -11.08
N TYR A 537 -14.00 -15.73 -11.83
CA TYR A 537 -12.57 -15.68 -11.65
C TYR A 537 -12.11 -14.23 -11.63
N ILE A 538 -11.23 -13.90 -10.69
CA ILE A 538 -10.56 -12.61 -10.58
C ILE A 538 -9.06 -12.86 -10.41
N ALA A 539 -8.22 -12.28 -11.27
CA ALA A 539 -6.78 -12.19 -11.05
C ALA A 539 -6.40 -10.74 -10.78
N LEU A 540 -5.50 -10.53 -9.82
CA LEU A 540 -4.91 -9.23 -9.49
C LEU A 540 -3.40 -9.36 -9.32
N ASP A 541 -2.67 -8.34 -9.77
CA ASP A 541 -1.21 -8.28 -9.69
C ASP A 541 -0.69 -7.35 -8.58
N SER A 542 -1.57 -6.53 -7.99
CA SER A 542 -1.28 -5.55 -6.95
C SER A 542 -2.53 -5.21 -6.14
N PHE A 543 -2.32 -4.79 -4.89
CA PHE A 543 -3.34 -4.26 -3.99
C PHE A 543 -3.30 -2.71 -3.89
N ALA A 544 -2.59 -2.05 -4.80
CA ALA A 544 -2.72 -0.61 -5.02
C ALA A 544 -4.00 -0.28 -5.81
N ASP A 545 -4.60 0.90 -5.58
CA ASP A 545 -5.74 1.35 -6.40
C ASP A 545 -5.31 1.80 -7.79
N GLY A 546 -4.12 2.42 -7.89
CA GLY A 546 -3.53 2.91 -9.14
C GLY A 546 -4.31 4.07 -9.78
N ALA A 547 -3.89 4.51 -10.97
CA ALA A 547 -4.64 5.51 -11.74
C ALA A 547 -5.92 4.90 -12.36
N THR A 548 -5.98 3.57 -12.43
CA THR A 548 -7.01 2.78 -13.09
C THR A 548 -8.17 2.37 -12.17
N GLY A 549 -8.14 2.71 -10.87
CA GLY A 549 -9.24 2.49 -9.93
C GLY A 549 -9.56 1.02 -9.70
N GLN A 550 -8.56 0.23 -9.27
CA GLN A 550 -8.70 -1.21 -8.99
C GLN A 550 -9.85 -1.55 -8.05
N LEU A 551 -10.13 -0.73 -7.04
CA LEU A 551 -11.23 -1.00 -6.11
C LEU A 551 -12.59 -1.00 -6.81
N ASN A 552 -12.83 -0.04 -7.71
CA ASN A 552 -14.08 0.01 -8.48
C ASN A 552 -14.19 -1.20 -9.43
N ARG A 553 -13.07 -1.64 -10.02
CA ARG A 553 -13.04 -2.86 -10.85
C ARG A 553 -13.33 -4.12 -10.05
N TRP A 554 -12.78 -4.22 -8.84
CA TRP A 554 -13.06 -5.31 -7.91
C TRP A 554 -14.54 -5.34 -7.51
N GLU A 555 -15.08 -4.22 -7.02
CA GLU A 555 -16.49 -4.11 -6.61
C GLU A 555 -17.43 -4.41 -7.79
N GLY A 556 -17.10 -3.92 -8.99
CA GLY A 556 -17.83 -4.21 -10.23
C GLY A 556 -17.80 -5.68 -10.64
N ALA A 557 -16.64 -6.35 -10.51
CA ALA A 557 -16.51 -7.78 -10.79
C ALA A 557 -17.35 -8.63 -9.83
N LEU A 558 -17.36 -8.31 -8.53
CA LEU A 558 -18.20 -8.99 -7.54
C LEU A 558 -19.70 -8.75 -7.79
N ALA A 559 -20.08 -7.55 -8.19
CA ALA A 559 -21.46 -7.24 -8.56
C ALA A 559 -21.90 -8.05 -9.80
N ALA A 560 -21.07 -8.11 -10.84
CA ALA A 560 -21.34 -8.90 -12.04
C ALA A 560 -21.44 -10.40 -11.73
N ALA A 561 -20.55 -10.93 -10.89
CA ALA A 561 -20.59 -12.32 -10.43
C ALA A 561 -21.88 -12.63 -9.66
N SER A 562 -22.31 -11.71 -8.78
CA SER A 562 -23.55 -11.85 -8.02
C SER A 562 -24.79 -11.83 -8.94
N GLN A 563 -24.82 -10.93 -9.93
CA GLN A 563 -25.88 -10.88 -10.95
C GLN A 563 -25.93 -12.15 -11.80
N ALA A 564 -24.77 -12.69 -12.17
CA ALA A 564 -24.64 -13.96 -12.90
C ALA A 564 -24.95 -15.20 -12.05
N ARG A 565 -25.28 -15.02 -10.75
CA ARG A 565 -25.58 -16.10 -9.80
C ARG A 565 -24.53 -17.19 -9.81
N VAL A 566 -23.25 -16.79 -9.78
CA VAL A 566 -22.15 -17.75 -9.72
C VAL A 566 -22.23 -18.59 -8.46
N THR A 567 -21.79 -19.83 -8.58
CA THR A 567 -21.75 -20.84 -7.52
C THR A 567 -20.45 -20.83 -6.74
N GLY A 568 -19.47 -20.02 -7.16
CA GLY A 568 -18.20 -19.84 -6.48
C GLY A 568 -17.31 -18.81 -7.18
N LEU A 569 -16.24 -18.41 -6.51
CA LEU A 569 -15.25 -17.45 -6.98
C LEU A 569 -13.83 -18.00 -6.80
N VAL A 570 -13.01 -17.91 -7.85
CA VAL A 570 -11.57 -18.11 -7.78
C VAL A 570 -10.87 -16.75 -7.75
N ILE A 571 -10.04 -16.51 -6.74
CA ILE A 571 -9.16 -15.33 -6.67
C ILE A 571 -7.73 -15.80 -6.96
N ASP A 572 -7.10 -15.34 -8.04
CA ASP A 572 -5.74 -15.69 -8.40
C ASP A 572 -4.75 -14.59 -8.02
N LEU A 573 -3.92 -14.88 -7.03
CA LEU A 573 -2.87 -13.99 -6.50
C LEU A 573 -1.47 -14.38 -6.99
N ARG A 574 -1.35 -15.37 -7.89
CA ARG A 574 -0.04 -15.84 -8.39
C ARG A 574 0.71 -14.75 -9.15
N ALA A 575 -0.03 -13.80 -9.75
CA ALA A 575 0.52 -12.63 -10.44
C ALA A 575 0.96 -11.49 -9.53
N HIS A 576 0.80 -11.60 -8.21
CA HIS A 576 1.22 -10.55 -7.30
C HIS A 576 2.71 -10.21 -7.51
N ARG A 577 2.99 -8.94 -7.84
CA ARG A 577 4.31 -8.51 -8.31
C ARG A 577 5.32 -8.30 -7.19
N GLY A 578 4.91 -8.51 -5.94
CA GLY A 578 5.76 -8.35 -4.77
C GLY A 578 5.96 -6.89 -4.36
N ASP A 579 5.00 -6.03 -4.66
CA ASP A 579 4.96 -4.66 -4.13
C ASP A 579 4.49 -4.62 -2.67
N ASP A 580 4.68 -3.47 -2.01
CA ASP A 580 4.29 -3.23 -0.62
C ASP A 580 2.95 -2.46 -0.53
N ALA A 581 2.05 -2.61 -1.52
CA ALA A 581 0.80 -1.87 -1.55
C ALA A 581 -0.29 -2.51 -0.67
N TYR A 582 -0.37 -2.17 0.61
CA TYR A 582 -1.41 -2.72 1.51
C TYR A 582 -2.79 -2.04 1.39
N GLN A 583 -2.90 -0.99 0.56
CA GLN A 583 -4.03 -0.07 0.47
C GLN A 583 -5.39 -0.80 0.35
N LEU A 584 -5.57 -1.67 -0.65
CA LEU A 584 -6.88 -2.27 -0.92
C LEU A 584 -7.18 -3.54 -0.12
N VAL A 585 -6.21 -4.06 0.65
CA VAL A 585 -6.39 -5.32 1.42
C VAL A 585 -7.62 -5.26 2.33
N PRO A 586 -7.83 -4.22 3.17
CA PRO A 586 -9.02 -4.13 4.02
C PRO A 586 -10.34 -4.07 3.24
N HIS A 587 -10.41 -3.28 2.16
CA HIS A 587 -11.64 -3.12 1.37
C HIS A 587 -12.02 -4.42 0.66
N MET A 588 -11.03 -5.08 0.05
CA MET A 588 -11.24 -6.35 -0.64
C MET A 588 -11.63 -7.45 0.34
N LEU A 589 -11.00 -7.54 1.53
CA LEU A 589 -11.41 -8.46 2.59
C LEU A 589 -12.86 -8.18 2.98
N ALA A 590 -13.18 -6.94 3.35
CA ALA A 590 -14.52 -6.54 3.79
C ALA A 590 -15.62 -6.93 2.79
N SER A 591 -15.37 -6.81 1.48
CA SER A 591 -16.34 -7.18 0.43
C SER A 591 -16.80 -8.65 0.44
N LEU A 592 -16.04 -9.53 1.10
CA LEU A 592 -16.30 -10.97 1.20
C LEU A 592 -17.02 -11.37 2.51
N TYR A 593 -17.34 -10.41 3.38
CA TYR A 593 -18.02 -10.66 4.66
C TYR A 593 -19.31 -9.85 4.78
N THR A 594 -20.27 -10.43 5.49
CA THR A 594 -21.57 -9.82 5.78
C THR A 594 -21.51 -9.07 7.11
N ARG A 595 -22.48 -8.18 7.36
CA ARG A 595 -22.53 -7.43 8.63
C ARG A 595 -22.87 -8.30 9.84
N ASP A 596 -23.58 -9.41 9.64
CA ASP A 596 -23.88 -10.41 10.66
C ASP A 596 -22.69 -11.34 10.95
N LYS A 597 -21.80 -11.54 9.97
CA LYS A 597 -20.57 -12.34 10.09
C LYS A 597 -19.35 -11.54 9.61
N PRO A 598 -19.01 -10.43 10.30
CA PRO A 598 -17.88 -9.61 9.90
C PRO A 598 -16.56 -10.33 10.19
N LEU A 599 -15.53 -9.99 9.43
CA LEU A 599 -14.17 -10.34 9.77
C LEU A 599 -13.72 -9.51 10.98
N ARG A 600 -13.23 -10.18 12.03
CA ARG A 600 -12.66 -9.54 13.21
C ARG A 600 -11.15 -9.74 13.20
N MET A 601 -10.41 -8.64 13.29
CA MET A 601 -8.94 -8.62 13.20
C MET A 601 -8.29 -8.35 14.57
N GLN A 602 -8.93 -8.78 15.65
CA GLN A 602 -8.52 -8.47 17.03
C GLN A 602 -7.10 -8.93 17.40
N ASP A 603 -6.62 -9.99 16.75
CA ASP A 603 -5.28 -10.53 16.97
C ASP A 603 -4.23 -9.97 15.98
N ALA A 604 -4.65 -9.08 15.08
CA ALA A 604 -3.78 -8.38 14.15
C ALA A 604 -3.19 -7.13 14.82
N ALA A 605 -1.88 -6.97 14.70
CA ALA A 605 -1.20 -5.78 15.18
C ALA A 605 -0.04 -5.36 14.27
N GLN A 606 0.15 -4.05 14.17
CA GLN A 606 1.39 -3.45 13.74
C GLN A 606 2.25 -3.15 14.96
N ARG A 607 3.50 -3.60 14.95
CA ARG A 607 4.44 -3.38 16.06
C ARG A 607 5.64 -2.58 15.61
N LEU A 608 6.01 -1.61 16.43
CA LEU A 608 7.20 -0.79 16.24
C LEU A 608 7.98 -0.73 17.55
N PHE A 609 9.31 -0.83 17.47
CA PHE A 609 10.17 -0.59 18.60
C PHE A 609 10.37 0.90 18.83
N ASP A 610 10.07 1.36 20.04
CA ASP A 610 10.40 2.71 20.52
C ASP A 610 11.80 2.68 21.16
N PRO A 611 12.83 3.26 20.52
CA PRO A 611 14.19 3.24 21.03
C PRO A 611 14.38 4.10 22.29
N ALA A 612 13.60 5.18 22.44
CA ALA A 612 13.73 6.07 23.59
C ALA A 612 13.19 5.41 24.86
N ALA A 613 12.02 4.77 24.76
CA ALA A 613 11.42 4.06 25.88
C ALA A 613 11.88 2.60 26.01
N ARG A 614 12.61 2.07 25.02
CA ARG A 614 13.08 0.68 24.89
C ARG A 614 11.96 -0.35 25.01
N VAL A 615 10.82 -0.07 24.40
CA VAL A 615 9.61 -0.91 24.47
C VAL A 615 8.99 -1.09 23.09
N TRP A 616 8.30 -2.21 22.89
CA TRP A 616 7.45 -2.38 21.72
C TRP A 616 6.13 -1.65 21.92
N ARG A 617 5.74 -0.88 20.93
CA ARG A 617 4.43 -0.25 20.80
C ARG A 617 3.64 -0.95 19.72
N SER A 618 2.32 -0.94 19.85
CA SER A 618 1.43 -1.71 19.01
C SER A 618 0.15 -0.96 18.74
N ARG A 619 -0.33 -1.02 17.51
CA ARG A 619 -1.70 -0.66 17.12
C ARG A 619 -2.29 -1.80 16.30
N GLY A 620 -3.57 -1.79 15.99
CA GLY A 620 -4.16 -2.86 15.19
C GLY A 620 -3.58 -2.98 13.77
N GLY A 621 -3.69 -4.18 13.20
CA GLY A 621 -3.11 -4.55 11.91
C GLY A 621 -3.66 -3.74 10.73
N LEU A 622 -2.87 -3.58 9.67
CA LEU A 622 -3.22 -2.77 8.48
C LEU A 622 -3.59 -1.30 8.79
N GLY A 623 -3.21 -0.81 9.97
CA GLY A 623 -3.64 0.50 10.46
C GLY A 623 -5.11 0.57 10.88
N LEU A 624 -5.78 -0.58 11.04
CA LEU A 624 -7.15 -0.68 11.53
C LEU A 624 -7.14 -0.93 13.05
N PRO A 625 -8.10 -0.39 13.82
CA PRO A 625 -8.28 -0.75 15.22
C PRO A 625 -8.63 -2.23 15.37
N ALA A 626 -8.08 -2.89 16.39
CA ALA A 626 -8.30 -4.32 16.65
C ALA A 626 -9.80 -4.69 16.79
N GLN A 627 -10.62 -3.76 17.30
CA GLN A 627 -12.05 -3.98 17.53
C GLN A 627 -12.93 -3.66 16.32
N LEU A 628 -12.38 -3.10 15.23
CA LEU A 628 -13.17 -2.68 14.07
C LEU A 628 -13.66 -3.93 13.29
N PRO A 629 -14.98 -4.17 13.20
CA PRO A 629 -15.51 -5.26 12.38
C PRO A 629 -15.43 -4.89 10.89
N LEU A 630 -14.83 -5.75 10.07
CA LEU A 630 -14.79 -5.57 8.61
C LEU A 630 -15.92 -6.34 7.94
N ALA A 631 -16.75 -5.62 7.20
CA ALA A 631 -17.83 -6.17 6.38
C ALA A 631 -18.14 -5.25 5.20
N ALA A 632 -18.83 -5.79 4.19
CA ALA A 632 -19.15 -5.04 2.98
C ALA A 632 -19.97 -3.77 3.32
N SER A 633 -19.55 -2.64 2.74
CA SER A 633 -20.34 -1.40 2.78
C SER A 633 -21.62 -1.55 1.94
N GLY A 634 -21.51 -2.23 0.79
CA GLY A 634 -22.60 -2.60 -0.12
C GLY A 634 -23.05 -4.06 -0.02
N THR A 635 -23.37 -4.66 -1.17
CA THR A 635 -23.79 -6.07 -1.23
C THR A 635 -22.59 -7.00 -1.05
N PRO A 636 -22.56 -7.86 -0.03
CA PRO A 636 -21.45 -8.77 0.20
C PRO A 636 -21.44 -9.92 -0.81
N PHE A 637 -20.25 -10.39 -1.20
CA PHE A 637 -20.11 -11.63 -1.97
C PHE A 637 -20.03 -12.84 -1.04
N THR A 638 -21.04 -13.72 -1.10
CA THR A 638 -21.24 -14.79 -0.11
C THR A 638 -21.00 -16.21 -0.63
N ALA A 639 -20.90 -16.41 -1.96
CA ALA A 639 -20.63 -17.73 -2.51
C ALA A 639 -19.24 -18.25 -2.09
N PRO A 640 -18.99 -19.58 -2.12
CA PRO A 640 -17.69 -20.17 -1.80
C PRO A 640 -16.53 -19.54 -2.57
N VAL A 641 -15.38 -19.38 -1.91
CA VAL A 641 -14.18 -18.75 -2.49
C VAL A 641 -13.01 -19.72 -2.39
N ALA A 642 -12.23 -19.83 -3.46
CA ALA A 642 -10.92 -20.48 -3.48
C ALA A 642 -9.86 -19.46 -3.90
N VAL A 643 -8.67 -19.50 -3.29
CA VAL A 643 -7.59 -18.55 -3.59
C VAL A 643 -6.39 -19.30 -4.11
N LEU A 644 -5.89 -18.93 -5.30
CA LEU A 644 -4.66 -19.46 -5.86
C LEU A 644 -3.49 -18.60 -5.40
N THR A 645 -2.47 -19.22 -4.82
CA THR A 645 -1.22 -18.55 -4.43
C THR A 645 -0.01 -19.24 -5.07
N SER A 646 1.12 -18.55 -5.01
CA SER A 646 2.43 -19.09 -5.42
C SER A 646 3.46 -18.80 -4.33
N PRO A 647 4.63 -19.44 -4.37
CA PRO A 647 5.78 -19.08 -3.52
C PRO A 647 6.22 -17.61 -3.66
N GLY A 648 5.85 -16.95 -4.76
CA GLY A 648 6.11 -15.53 -4.99
C GLY A 648 5.19 -14.59 -4.22
N CYS A 649 4.02 -15.06 -3.77
CA CYS A 649 3.06 -14.29 -2.98
C CYS A 649 3.72 -13.83 -1.68
N ALA A 650 3.87 -12.51 -1.52
CA ALA A 650 4.56 -11.84 -0.42
C ALA A 650 3.75 -10.62 0.03
N GLY A 651 4.00 -10.14 1.25
CA GLY A 651 3.49 -8.88 1.76
C GLY A 651 1.95 -8.85 1.83
N PRO A 652 1.28 -7.90 1.14
CA PRO A 652 -0.17 -7.79 1.16
C PRO A 652 -0.87 -9.04 0.63
N CYS A 653 -0.27 -9.74 -0.34
CA CYS A 653 -0.79 -11.01 -0.87
C CYS A 653 -0.92 -12.08 0.21
N GLU A 654 0.10 -12.24 1.04
CA GLU A 654 0.09 -13.26 2.11
C GLU A 654 -0.87 -12.89 3.21
N LEU A 655 -0.94 -11.61 3.57
CA LEU A 655 -1.85 -11.15 4.60
C LEU A 655 -3.31 -11.34 4.17
N PHE A 656 -3.64 -11.01 2.93
CA PHE A 656 -4.97 -11.26 2.36
C PHE A 656 -5.33 -12.75 2.38
N ALA A 657 -4.42 -13.63 1.91
CA ALA A 657 -4.63 -15.08 1.92
C ALA A 657 -4.75 -15.63 3.36
N ALA A 658 -3.90 -15.18 4.29
CA ALA A 658 -3.90 -15.62 5.67
C ALA A 658 -5.23 -15.32 6.37
N TRP A 659 -5.78 -14.12 6.18
CA TRP A 659 -7.06 -13.73 6.80
C TRP A 659 -8.24 -14.50 6.23
N LEU A 660 -8.26 -14.77 4.92
CA LEU A 660 -9.31 -15.60 4.31
C LEU A 660 -9.25 -17.05 4.80
N GLN A 661 -8.05 -17.61 4.95
CA GLN A 661 -7.88 -18.97 5.46
C GLN A 661 -8.23 -19.08 6.95
N HIS A 662 -7.72 -18.15 7.77
CA HIS A 662 -7.94 -18.14 9.22
C HIS A 662 -9.42 -18.02 9.58
N SER A 663 -10.13 -17.11 8.92
CA SER A 663 -11.58 -16.92 9.10
C SER A 663 -12.43 -18.02 8.44
N GLN A 664 -11.79 -19.01 7.80
CA GLN A 664 -12.44 -20.07 7.03
C GLN A 664 -13.35 -19.55 5.91
N ARG A 665 -13.05 -18.35 5.38
CA ARG A 665 -13.79 -17.75 4.26
C ARG A 665 -13.39 -18.36 2.91
N ALA A 666 -12.14 -18.77 2.77
CA ALA A 666 -11.63 -19.40 1.56
C ALA A 666 -10.55 -20.44 1.88
N ASP A 667 -10.45 -21.46 1.03
CA ASP A 667 -9.33 -22.38 1.04
C ASP A 667 -8.22 -21.92 0.07
N ILE A 668 -6.98 -21.97 0.55
CA ILE A 668 -5.79 -21.63 -0.23
C ILE A 668 -5.35 -22.87 -1.02
N VAL A 669 -5.19 -22.68 -2.34
CA VAL A 669 -4.82 -23.71 -3.31
C VAL A 669 -3.45 -23.36 -3.89
N ALA A 670 -2.45 -24.22 -3.63
CA ALA A 670 -1.09 -24.03 -4.13
C ALA A 670 -0.32 -25.36 -4.10
N THR A 671 0.87 -25.38 -4.68
CA THR A 671 1.81 -26.51 -4.57
C THR A 671 2.60 -26.49 -3.26
N SER A 672 2.80 -25.31 -2.68
CA SER A 672 3.58 -25.10 -1.46
C SER A 672 3.19 -23.79 -0.75
N ALA A 673 3.81 -23.52 0.40
CA ALA A 673 3.59 -22.27 1.13
C ALA A 673 4.04 -21.02 0.35
N THR A 674 3.49 -19.87 0.74
CA THR A 674 3.88 -18.54 0.22
C THR A 674 5.23 -18.06 0.78
N ALA A 675 5.66 -16.83 0.46
CA ALA A 675 7.03 -16.36 0.65
C ALA A 675 7.56 -16.31 2.09
N GLY A 676 6.67 -16.09 3.06
CA GLY A 676 7.02 -15.82 4.44
C GLY A 676 7.52 -14.39 4.68
N ALA A 677 6.99 -13.39 3.99
CA ALA A 677 7.53 -12.05 3.93
C ALA A 677 6.43 -10.99 4.05
N THR A 678 5.90 -10.78 5.26
CA THR A 678 4.86 -9.79 5.58
C THR A 678 5.40 -8.61 6.39
N GLY A 679 4.82 -7.43 6.15
CA GLY A 679 5.26 -6.17 6.74
C GLY A 679 5.49 -5.08 5.68
N PRO A 680 5.46 -3.80 6.04
CA PRO A 680 6.00 -2.75 5.19
C PRO A 680 7.52 -2.64 5.40
N ALA A 681 8.29 -2.54 4.31
CA ALA A 681 9.72 -2.31 4.41
C ALA A 681 10.04 -0.82 4.64
N THR A 682 10.95 -0.53 5.58
CA THR A 682 11.49 0.81 5.80
C THR A 682 12.68 1.02 4.86
N ARG A 683 12.76 2.18 4.20
CA ARG A 683 13.93 2.56 3.41
C ARG A 683 14.98 3.19 4.30
N VAL A 684 16.21 2.69 4.20
CA VAL A 684 17.39 3.22 4.87
C VAL A 684 18.33 3.73 3.79
N HIS A 685 18.49 5.05 3.70
CA HIS A 685 19.41 5.69 2.77
C HIS A 685 20.83 5.60 3.30
N LEU A 686 21.73 5.08 2.49
CA LEU A 686 23.14 4.88 2.80
C LEU A 686 24.02 5.80 1.94
N PRO A 687 25.30 5.95 2.29
CA PRO A 687 26.25 6.72 1.47
C PRO A 687 26.31 6.23 0.02
N ALA A 688 26.78 7.10 -0.88
CA ALA A 688 26.86 6.84 -2.33
C ALA A 688 25.51 6.55 -3.04
N GLY A 689 24.37 6.77 -2.38
CA GLY A 689 23.04 6.64 -2.97
C GLY A 689 22.46 5.22 -2.95
N PHE A 690 23.06 4.32 -2.16
CA PHE A 690 22.46 3.02 -1.88
C PHE A 690 21.22 3.17 -0.99
N ILE A 691 20.22 2.32 -1.21
CA ILE A 691 19.05 2.23 -0.32
C ILE A 691 18.89 0.77 0.09
N VAL A 692 18.78 0.51 1.39
CA VAL A 692 18.36 -0.78 1.91
C VAL A 692 16.90 -0.69 2.32
N GLN A 693 16.06 -1.56 1.76
CA GLN A 693 14.70 -1.78 2.25
C GLN A 693 14.74 -2.92 3.25
N VAL A 694 14.23 -2.69 4.47
CA VAL A 694 14.25 -3.68 5.56
C VAL A 694 13.05 -3.46 6.48
N PRO A 695 12.32 -4.51 6.90
CA PRO A 695 11.15 -4.32 7.75
C PRO A 695 11.58 -3.97 9.17
N LEU A 696 11.24 -2.74 9.59
CA LEU A 696 11.40 -2.29 10.99
C LEU A 696 10.06 -2.15 11.71
N LEU A 697 8.97 -2.37 10.98
CA LEU A 697 7.61 -2.50 11.50
C LEU A 697 7.18 -3.95 11.29
N ALA A 698 6.74 -4.61 12.37
CA ALA A 698 6.16 -5.94 12.27
C ALA A 698 4.68 -5.83 11.92
N GLU A 699 4.23 -6.54 10.90
CA GLU A 699 2.80 -6.78 10.67
C GLU A 699 2.48 -8.20 11.14
N THR A 700 1.63 -8.32 12.15
CA THR A 700 1.25 -9.63 12.70
C THR A 700 -0.06 -10.10 12.07
N GLY A 701 -0.05 -11.37 11.62
CA GLY A 701 -1.23 -12.07 11.15
C GLY A 701 -2.08 -12.62 12.30
N PRO A 702 -3.12 -13.41 12.00
CA PRO A 702 -4.11 -13.91 12.96
C PRO A 702 -3.62 -14.97 13.99
N ALA A 703 -2.33 -15.00 14.31
CA ALA A 703 -1.76 -15.83 15.38
C ALA A 703 -0.94 -14.91 16.31
N GLY A 704 -1.62 -14.31 17.29
CA GLY A 704 -1.00 -13.35 18.22
C GLY A 704 0.16 -13.92 19.04
N GLY A 705 1.08 -13.03 19.44
CA GLY A 705 2.35 -13.35 20.09
C GLY A 705 3.55 -13.05 19.18
N ASN A 706 4.79 -13.26 19.65
CA ASN A 706 6.02 -13.01 18.87
C ASN A 706 6.19 -13.92 17.61
N ASN A 707 5.12 -14.40 16.98
CA ASN A 707 5.15 -15.27 15.79
C ASN A 707 4.51 -14.56 14.58
N THR A 708 5.14 -14.37 13.43
CA THR A 708 5.92 -15.29 12.56
C THR A 708 5.16 -16.49 11.96
N ALA A 709 3.84 -16.59 12.12
CA ALA A 709 3.10 -17.62 11.38
C ALA A 709 3.08 -17.29 9.88
N THR A 710 2.82 -16.03 9.51
CA THR A 710 2.93 -15.59 8.11
C THR A 710 4.32 -15.05 7.80
N GLN A 711 4.86 -14.11 8.57
CA GLN A 711 6.26 -13.69 8.43
C GLN A 711 7.19 -14.87 8.78
N ALA A 712 8.25 -15.13 8.04
CA ALA A 712 9.11 -16.33 8.16
C ALA A 712 8.59 -17.65 7.55
N GLN A 713 7.32 -18.03 7.68
CA GLN A 713 6.85 -19.35 7.18
C GLN A 713 5.98 -19.26 5.91
N GLY A 714 5.17 -18.21 5.81
CA GLY A 714 4.17 -18.05 4.76
C GLY A 714 2.87 -18.80 5.05
N VAL A 715 1.87 -18.60 4.20
CA VAL A 715 0.57 -19.24 4.25
C VAL A 715 0.67 -20.63 3.65
N THR A 716 0.45 -21.65 4.47
CA THR A 716 0.42 -23.05 4.01
C THR A 716 -0.91 -23.35 3.32
N PRO A 717 -0.92 -23.90 2.10
CA PRO A 717 -2.17 -24.21 1.41
C PRO A 717 -2.95 -25.30 2.14
N ARG A 718 -4.26 -25.08 2.35
CA ARG A 718 -5.15 -26.14 2.87
C ARG A 718 -5.44 -27.18 1.79
N LEU A 719 -5.48 -26.75 0.52
CA LEU A 719 -5.57 -27.62 -0.65
C LEU A 719 -4.22 -27.63 -1.36
N ARG A 720 -3.30 -28.47 -0.87
CA ARG A 720 -2.00 -28.69 -1.52
C ARG A 720 -2.19 -29.55 -2.77
N VAL A 721 -1.77 -29.05 -3.93
CA VAL A 721 -1.72 -29.82 -5.17
C VAL A 721 -0.31 -30.42 -5.31
N PRO A 722 -0.15 -31.76 -5.29
CA PRO A 722 1.17 -32.37 -5.42
C PRO A 722 1.73 -32.16 -6.83
N VAL A 723 3.05 -32.02 -6.91
CA VAL A 723 3.76 -31.89 -8.19
C VAL A 723 4.19 -33.29 -8.64
N ASP A 724 3.31 -33.97 -9.36
CA ASP A 724 3.57 -35.29 -9.96
C ASP A 724 3.71 -35.22 -11.49
N ALA A 725 3.84 -36.38 -12.14
CA ALA A 725 3.97 -36.47 -13.59
C ALA A 725 2.74 -35.88 -14.32
N ALA A 726 1.54 -36.08 -13.78
CA ALA A 726 0.30 -35.59 -14.39
C ALA A 726 0.20 -34.07 -14.29
N PHE A 727 0.61 -33.49 -13.15
CA PHE A 727 0.75 -32.05 -12.95
C PHE A 727 1.67 -31.45 -14.01
N THR A 728 2.89 -31.96 -14.14
CA THR A 728 3.89 -31.40 -15.06
C THR A 728 3.49 -31.59 -16.54
N ALA A 729 2.85 -32.72 -16.87
CA ALA A 729 2.33 -32.98 -18.21
C ALA A 729 1.19 -32.02 -18.57
N SER A 730 0.28 -31.74 -17.63
CA SER A 730 -0.79 -30.75 -17.82
C SER A 730 -0.21 -29.35 -18.06
N VAL A 731 0.78 -28.91 -17.27
CA VAL A 731 1.44 -27.61 -17.49
C VAL A 731 2.12 -27.54 -18.86
N GLN A 732 2.80 -28.61 -19.30
CA GLN A 732 3.41 -28.69 -20.64
C GLN A 732 2.38 -28.61 -21.77
N ALA A 733 1.19 -29.17 -21.56
CA ALA A 733 0.07 -29.08 -22.51
C ALA A 733 -0.65 -27.72 -22.48
N GLY A 734 -0.18 -26.76 -21.66
CA GLY A 734 -0.80 -25.44 -21.51
C GLY A 734 -1.97 -25.39 -20.51
N GLY A 735 -2.17 -26.46 -19.75
CA GLY A 735 -3.14 -26.53 -18.66
C GLY A 735 -2.72 -25.76 -17.41
N ASP A 736 -3.65 -25.64 -16.45
CA ASP A 736 -3.43 -24.96 -15.17
C ASP A 736 -3.96 -25.83 -14.02
N PRO A 737 -3.18 -26.82 -13.55
CA PRO A 737 -3.62 -27.77 -12.54
C PRO A 737 -4.08 -27.13 -11.21
N LEU A 738 -3.56 -25.96 -10.87
CA LEU A 738 -3.98 -25.23 -9.67
C LEU A 738 -5.37 -24.64 -9.84
N LEU A 739 -5.64 -24.02 -11.01
CA LEU A 739 -6.98 -23.54 -11.35
C LEU A 739 -7.98 -24.71 -11.44
N ASP A 740 -7.60 -25.80 -12.08
CA ASP A 740 -8.44 -27.00 -12.21
C ASP A 740 -8.81 -27.57 -10.83
N ALA A 741 -7.83 -27.63 -9.90
CA ALA A 741 -8.05 -28.07 -8.53
C ALA A 741 -9.00 -27.14 -7.76
N ALA A 742 -8.87 -25.82 -7.93
CA ALA A 742 -9.75 -24.85 -7.30
C ALA A 742 -11.19 -24.94 -7.83
N VAL A 743 -11.37 -25.06 -9.14
CA VAL A 743 -12.69 -25.25 -9.78
C VAL A 743 -13.35 -26.52 -9.26
N LEU A 744 -12.61 -27.64 -9.24
CA LEU A 744 -13.10 -28.91 -8.74
C LEU A 744 -13.48 -28.84 -7.25
N HIS A 745 -12.70 -28.12 -6.44
CA HIS A 745 -13.00 -27.91 -5.02
C HIS A 745 -14.30 -27.12 -4.82
N LEU A 746 -14.52 -26.06 -5.59
CA LEU A 746 -15.75 -25.26 -5.52
C LEU A 746 -16.98 -26.07 -5.97
N ASP A 747 -16.86 -26.87 -7.03
CA ASP A 747 -17.95 -27.75 -7.49
C ASP A 747 -18.37 -28.79 -6.44
N ARG A 748 -17.40 -29.38 -5.73
CA ARG A 748 -17.67 -30.32 -4.63
C ARG A 748 -18.36 -29.63 -3.46
N SER A 749 -17.90 -28.44 -3.09
CA SER A 749 -18.50 -27.64 -2.02
C SER A 749 -19.96 -27.30 -2.31
N ARG A 750 -20.29 -26.99 -3.57
CA ARG A 750 -21.68 -26.79 -4.02
C ARG A 750 -22.54 -28.05 -3.83
N THR A 751 -22.02 -29.22 -4.22
CA THR A 751 -22.75 -30.49 -4.10
C THR A 751 -23.02 -30.86 -2.64
N ALA A 752 -22.05 -30.60 -1.75
CA ALA A 752 -22.22 -30.79 -0.31
C ALA A 752 -23.23 -29.80 0.32
N GLN A 753 -23.33 -28.58 -0.20
CA GLN A 753 -24.34 -27.61 0.25
C GLN A 753 -25.75 -27.94 -0.27
N ALA A 754 -25.88 -28.47 -1.48
CA ALA A 754 -27.18 -28.86 -2.06
C ALA A 754 -27.77 -30.14 -1.43
N SER A 755 -26.97 -30.91 -0.70
CA SER A 755 -27.37 -32.16 -0.02
C SER A 755 -27.66 -31.98 1.48
N ARG A 756 -27.50 -30.76 2.00
CA ARG A 756 -27.93 -30.32 3.33
C ARG A 756 -29.17 -29.47 3.20
#